data_AF-C4JQ37-F1
#
_entry.id   AF-C4JQ37-F1
#
_cell.length_a   1.000
_cell.length_b   1.000
_cell.length_c   1.000
_cell.angle_alpha   90.00
_cell.angle_beta   90.00
_cell.angle_gamma   90.00
#
_symmetry.space_group_name_H-M   'P 1'
#
loop_
_entity.id
_entity.type
_entity.pdbx_description
1 polymer ?
#
loop_
_entity_poly.entity_id
_entity_poly.type
_entity_poly.pdbx_seq_one_letter_code
_entity_poly.pdbx_strand_id
1 'polypeptide(L)'
;MLTATSKACRLPGNIRLKPALAPFVRHSRTSPIHRRELSCSVPQLPRAQLLRYALTGSTAASAVNGQLSQLDTQLDQLFSTPLLPKGLDESSNREIGSPFRFRAQHGHILSSIQSEIETKITDKRSGDEFVGSFPLFREALGRCENATQWEDLIATINGTLARLQKLNVINTRELLLLGMNYAAQCFSVPALRHYFKRYSEGGYEHLSPETANQLVNSLTKGLEMRILDNPSIDKNKMRQVIMGTNSSDSGSGAFHSLLDISHPSENAFLGAYVNLLGDLGEQKGLSEIWQVIRAQFVRSRQTTHLKKAAANCLQAMVKSGNPQAAIEAARDVSRQVDLNSFFPVHLWGLLIQHDQDGVLCGLPIDKTVQSVLDRELRVMEMKLGVRWSGKENGSHSYVRDTPVWCNNGSPEDVYEWLGTSNMIPAASHLLDLFGVANSSRSIASISSMADLLNEYEGVEIPLCMAQNKQFGQLELAWITQCSPIEITQDKEILAEEKYRARQLSSLGLLRVRQDCNGVPRKVGPHVHLMQVGYVAMRRKSTLAKSGLPTAEPEQWTPTGHVIGWDRRNGKLVFLWVGKGYGAMKAGLVQPKVSSCLPHACAEVRNLVELKNSIEGKRSLETDVSALGLDEMFKNTTGLWIDVDPCFDLQT
;
A
#
# COMPACT_ATOMS: atom_id res chain seq x y z
N MET A 1 29.91 -19.15 -44.02
CA MET A 1 31.23 -19.76 -43.75
C MET A 1 31.46 -19.67 -42.25
N LEU A 2 31.46 -20.70 -41.41
CA LEU A 2 31.47 -22.16 -41.51
C LEU A 2 30.47 -22.71 -40.46
N THR A 3 29.81 -23.80 -40.82
CA THR A 3 28.91 -24.62 -40.01
C THR A 3 29.67 -25.72 -39.24
N ALA A 4 28.97 -26.31 -38.24
CA ALA A 4 29.20 -27.65 -37.66
C ALA A 4 30.37 -27.77 -36.66
N THR A 5 30.39 -28.60 -35.61
CA THR A 5 29.48 -29.59 -35.01
C THR A 5 30.11 -30.06 -33.68
N SER A 6 29.25 -30.47 -32.75
CA SER A 6 29.45 -31.51 -31.72
C SER A 6 30.67 -32.45 -31.88
N LYS A 7 31.47 -32.61 -30.82
CA LYS A 7 31.89 -33.93 -30.29
C LYS A 7 32.51 -33.88 -28.89
N ALA A 8 32.17 -34.91 -28.14
CA ALA A 8 32.47 -35.24 -26.75
C ALA A 8 33.96 -35.35 -26.37
N CYS A 9 34.25 -35.16 -25.08
CA CYS A 9 35.35 -35.82 -24.36
C CYS A 9 34.90 -36.21 -22.94
N ARG A 10 35.46 -37.34 -22.48
CA ARG A 10 35.05 -38.18 -21.34
C ARG A 10 35.62 -37.70 -19.99
N LEU A 11 34.92 -38.12 -18.92
CA LEU A 11 35.21 -38.21 -17.46
C LEU A 11 36.67 -38.56 -17.08
N PRO A 12 37.18 -38.37 -15.82
CA PRO A 12 36.50 -38.62 -14.52
C PRO A 12 36.88 -37.73 -13.30
N GLY A 13 36.20 -37.88 -12.16
CA GLY A 13 36.72 -37.42 -10.85
C GLY A 13 35.67 -37.14 -9.76
N ASN A 14 35.44 -38.13 -8.89
CA ASN A 14 34.58 -38.06 -7.69
C ASN A 14 35.10 -37.08 -6.62
N ILE A 15 34.26 -36.16 -6.15
CA ILE A 15 34.24 -35.75 -4.72
C ILE A 15 32.76 -35.62 -4.28
N ARG A 16 32.37 -36.52 -3.38
CA ARG A 16 31.06 -36.56 -2.70
C ARG A 16 30.98 -35.43 -1.67
N LEU A 17 29.92 -34.61 -1.73
CA LEU A 17 29.41 -33.89 -0.57
C LEU A 17 27.94 -34.29 -0.36
N LYS A 18 27.70 -34.90 0.81
CA LYS A 18 26.39 -35.33 1.32
C LYS A 18 25.55 -34.09 1.69
N PRO A 19 24.23 -34.14 1.51
CA PRO A 19 23.31 -33.54 2.46
C PRO A 19 22.62 -34.64 3.28
N ALA A 20 22.84 -34.61 4.59
CA ALA A 20 22.16 -35.45 5.55
C ALA A 20 20.68 -35.04 5.65
N LEU A 21 19.81 -36.02 5.43
CA LEU A 21 18.38 -35.93 5.65
C LEU A 21 18.03 -36.58 7.00
N ALA A 22 17.07 -35.93 7.67
CA ALA A 22 16.18 -36.41 8.74
C ALA A 22 16.76 -36.47 10.17
N PRO A 23 15.94 -36.41 11.26
CA PRO A 23 14.49 -36.64 11.27
C PRO A 23 13.62 -35.71 12.15
N PHE A 24 12.33 -35.60 11.82
CA PHE A 24 11.29 -35.27 12.80
C PHE A 24 10.59 -36.56 13.27
N VAL A 25 10.49 -36.65 14.58
CA VAL A 25 10.04 -37.78 15.42
C VAL A 25 8.54 -38.03 15.25
N ARG A 26 8.16 -39.30 15.03
CA ARG A 26 6.79 -39.80 15.21
C ARG A 26 6.64 -40.28 16.66
N HIS A 27 5.65 -39.77 17.39
CA HIS A 27 5.16 -40.45 18.59
C HIS A 27 4.11 -41.49 18.23
N SER A 28 4.34 -42.69 18.75
CA SER A 28 3.55 -43.91 18.68
C SER A 28 2.22 -43.79 19.42
N ARG A 29 1.14 -44.31 18.81
CA ARG A 29 -0.08 -44.75 19.50
C ARG A 29 0.02 -46.23 19.82
N THR A 30 -0.34 -46.59 21.05
CA THR A 30 -0.61 -47.96 21.50
C THR A 30 -2.03 -48.38 21.08
N SER A 31 -2.13 -49.52 20.38
CA SER A 31 -3.32 -50.40 20.26
C SER A 31 -3.37 -51.36 21.48
N PRO A 32 -4.37 -52.27 21.70
CA PRO A 32 -5.31 -52.94 20.77
C PRO A 32 -6.78 -53.05 21.33
N ILE A 33 -7.83 -53.67 20.74
CA ILE A 33 -8.06 -55.08 20.35
C ILE A 33 -9.36 -55.25 19.50
N HIS A 34 -9.27 -56.16 18.52
CA HIS A 34 -10.24 -57.02 17.78
C HIS A 34 -11.75 -56.70 17.60
N ARG A 35 -12.18 -56.73 16.33
CA ARG A 35 -13.09 -57.80 15.82
C ARG A 35 -12.93 -57.98 14.30
N ARG A 36 -12.82 -59.24 13.87
CA ARG A 36 -12.80 -59.72 12.48
C ARG A 36 -14.22 -59.66 11.92
N GLU A 37 -14.40 -59.06 10.75
CA GLU A 37 -15.42 -59.45 9.76
C GLU A 37 -14.86 -59.16 8.35
N LEU A 38 -14.99 -60.14 7.45
CA LEU A 38 -14.44 -60.13 6.09
C LEU A 38 -15.21 -59.14 5.20
N SER A 39 -14.52 -58.10 4.75
CA SER A 39 -14.86 -57.35 3.54
C SER A 39 -13.55 -56.92 2.88
N CYS A 40 -13.42 -57.11 1.57
CA CYS A 40 -12.29 -56.59 0.78
C CYS A 40 -12.30 -55.06 0.88
N SER A 41 -11.64 -54.53 1.91
CA SER A 41 -11.42 -53.11 2.09
C SER A 41 -10.28 -52.69 1.17
N VAL A 42 -10.60 -51.81 0.22
CA VAL A 42 -9.59 -51.09 -0.55
C VAL A 42 -8.68 -50.38 0.45
N PRO A 43 -7.34 -50.55 0.41
CA PRO A 43 -6.46 -49.79 1.27
C PRO A 43 -6.67 -48.31 0.97
N GLN A 44 -6.96 -47.48 1.97
CA GLN A 44 -7.02 -46.02 1.80
C GLN A 44 -5.62 -45.52 1.40
N LEU A 45 -5.40 -45.40 0.10
CA LEU A 45 -4.14 -45.03 -0.52
C LEU A 45 -4.13 -43.52 -0.79
N PRO A 46 -3.10 -42.78 -0.37
CA PRO A 46 -2.88 -41.41 -0.79
C PRO A 46 -2.85 -41.30 -2.33
N ARG A 47 -3.58 -40.32 -2.90
CA ARG A 47 -3.72 -40.14 -4.36
C ARG A 47 -2.38 -40.11 -5.12
N ALA A 48 -1.33 -39.60 -4.49
CA ALA A 48 0.02 -39.55 -5.06
C ALA A 48 0.65 -40.94 -5.26
N GLN A 49 0.35 -41.93 -4.42
CA GLN A 49 0.86 -43.30 -4.55
C GLN A 49 0.11 -44.07 -5.64
N LEU A 50 -1.20 -43.82 -5.75
CA LEU A 50 -2.06 -44.41 -6.78
C LEU A 50 -1.72 -43.88 -8.18
N LEU A 51 -1.49 -42.56 -8.29
CA LEU A 51 -0.99 -41.93 -9.52
C LEU A 51 0.41 -42.45 -9.89
N ARG A 52 1.31 -42.58 -8.91
CA ARG A 52 2.65 -43.12 -9.15
C ARG A 52 2.59 -44.55 -9.65
N TYR A 53 1.77 -45.40 -9.05
CA TYR A 53 1.58 -46.77 -9.51
C TYR A 53 1.00 -46.82 -10.92
N ALA A 54 -0.02 -46.02 -11.25
CA ALA A 54 -0.56 -45.95 -12.61
C ALA A 54 0.48 -45.52 -13.66
N LEU A 55 1.44 -44.67 -13.28
CA LEU A 55 2.47 -44.16 -14.18
C LEU A 55 3.75 -45.02 -14.24
N THR A 56 4.06 -45.77 -13.17
CA THR A 56 5.35 -46.45 -13.01
C THR A 56 5.26 -47.94 -12.67
N GLY A 57 4.05 -48.47 -12.47
CA GLY A 57 3.82 -49.85 -12.04
C GLY A 57 4.22 -50.14 -10.58
N SER A 58 4.61 -49.13 -9.80
CA SER A 58 4.95 -49.30 -8.38
C SER A 58 4.53 -48.08 -7.54
N THR A 59 4.16 -48.33 -6.29
CA THR A 59 3.85 -47.29 -5.29
C THR A 59 5.11 -46.72 -4.61
N ALA A 60 6.28 -47.35 -4.77
CA ALA A 60 7.54 -46.93 -4.14
C ALA A 60 8.20 -45.71 -4.82
N ALA A 61 8.85 -44.85 -4.02
CA ALA A 61 9.51 -43.64 -4.51
C ALA A 61 10.91 -43.87 -5.13
N SER A 62 11.47 -45.06 -4.98
CA SER A 62 12.82 -45.41 -5.46
C SER A 62 12.87 -46.87 -5.92
N ALA A 63 13.33 -47.10 -7.15
CA ALA A 63 13.37 -48.40 -7.81
C ALA A 63 14.47 -49.36 -7.29
N VAL A 64 15.14 -49.03 -6.19
CA VAL A 64 16.38 -49.73 -5.76
C VAL A 64 16.11 -50.98 -4.92
N ASN A 65 14.89 -51.17 -4.41
CA ASN A 65 14.54 -52.39 -3.67
C ASN A 65 13.45 -53.15 -4.42
N GLY A 66 13.84 -54.21 -5.15
CA GLY A 66 12.96 -55.09 -5.92
C GLY A 66 12.02 -55.97 -5.08
N GLN A 67 11.61 -55.51 -3.90
CA GLN A 67 10.50 -56.12 -3.18
C GLN A 67 9.22 -55.43 -3.61
N LEU A 68 8.44 -56.12 -4.45
CA LEU A 68 7.04 -55.78 -4.69
C LEU A 68 6.36 -55.68 -3.32
N SER A 69 5.95 -54.47 -2.96
CA SER A 69 5.15 -54.28 -1.76
C SER A 69 3.85 -55.07 -1.95
N GLN A 70 3.33 -55.74 -0.91
CA GLN A 70 2.04 -56.46 -0.98
C GLN A 70 0.91 -55.59 -1.56
N LEU A 71 1.08 -54.27 -1.47
CA LEU A 71 0.22 -53.23 -2.04
C LEU A 71 0.27 -53.18 -3.57
N ASP A 72 1.45 -53.31 -4.18
CA ASP A 72 1.61 -53.33 -5.64
C ASP A 72 0.95 -54.59 -6.23
N THR A 73 1.08 -55.74 -5.56
CA THR A 73 0.43 -56.99 -5.98
C THR A 73 -1.11 -56.93 -5.85
N GLN A 74 -1.61 -56.22 -4.83
CA GLN A 74 -3.05 -55.96 -4.69
C GLN A 74 -3.57 -55.00 -5.77
N LEU A 75 -2.78 -54.00 -6.16
CA LEU A 75 -3.12 -53.09 -7.25
C LEU A 75 -3.06 -53.80 -8.61
N ASP A 76 -2.07 -54.67 -8.85
CA ASP A 76 -1.99 -55.49 -10.07
C ASP A 76 -3.25 -56.35 -10.21
N GLN A 77 -3.71 -56.96 -9.12
CA GLN A 77 -4.95 -57.75 -9.11
C GLN A 77 -6.19 -56.91 -9.36
N LEU A 78 -6.25 -55.68 -8.83
CA LEU A 78 -7.36 -54.75 -9.03
C LEU A 78 -7.45 -54.23 -10.47
N PHE A 79 -6.31 -53.89 -11.10
CA PHE A 79 -6.25 -53.40 -12.48
C PHE A 79 -6.28 -54.51 -13.54
N SER A 80 -6.03 -55.77 -13.15
CA SER A 80 -6.15 -56.93 -14.06
C SER A 80 -7.59 -57.41 -14.27
N THR A 81 -8.54 -56.96 -13.44
CA THR A 81 -9.97 -57.19 -13.66
C THR A 81 -10.53 -56.23 -14.72
N PRO A 82 -11.18 -56.72 -15.80
CA PRO A 82 -11.70 -55.87 -16.88
C PRO A 82 -12.87 -54.96 -16.48
N LEU A 83 -13.40 -55.14 -15.26
CA LEU A 83 -14.38 -54.26 -14.64
C LEU A 83 -13.73 -53.63 -13.41
N LEU A 84 -13.43 -52.34 -13.50
CA LEU A 84 -13.06 -51.53 -12.34
C LEU A 84 -14.13 -51.72 -11.25
N PRO A 85 -13.75 -51.96 -9.98
CA PRO A 85 -14.74 -52.06 -8.90
C PRO A 85 -15.59 -50.80 -8.87
N LYS A 86 -16.92 -50.96 -8.86
CA LYS A 86 -17.92 -49.87 -8.78
C LYS A 86 -17.77 -48.94 -7.56
N GLY A 87 -16.77 -49.14 -6.70
CA GLY A 87 -16.48 -48.33 -5.52
C GLY A 87 -15.50 -47.17 -5.71
N LEU A 88 -14.98 -46.92 -6.93
CA LEU A 88 -14.24 -45.69 -7.23
C LEU A 88 -15.15 -44.51 -7.64
N ASP A 89 -16.44 -44.78 -7.90
CA ASP A 89 -17.44 -43.77 -8.30
C ASP A 89 -18.45 -43.41 -7.19
N GLU A 90 -18.40 -44.06 -6.02
CA GLU A 90 -19.39 -43.85 -4.95
C GLU A 90 -18.74 -43.45 -3.61
N SER A 91 -18.12 -42.28 -3.59
CA SER A 91 -18.00 -41.47 -2.37
C SER A 91 -17.84 -39.97 -2.66
N SER A 92 -18.46 -39.50 -3.75
CA SER A 92 -19.14 -38.22 -3.65
C SER A 92 -20.61 -38.52 -3.50
N ASN A 93 -21.10 -38.50 -2.26
CA ASN A 93 -22.35 -37.79 -2.04
C ASN A 93 -22.06 -36.37 -2.56
N ARG A 94 -22.27 -36.16 -3.87
CA ARG A 94 -22.53 -34.84 -4.41
C ARG A 94 -23.78 -34.44 -3.67
N GLU A 95 -23.62 -33.66 -2.62
CA GLU A 95 -24.67 -32.79 -2.13
C GLU A 95 -25.05 -31.91 -3.33
N ILE A 96 -25.94 -32.44 -4.17
CA ILE A 96 -26.67 -31.66 -5.15
C ILE A 96 -27.50 -30.70 -4.30
N GLY A 97 -26.99 -29.47 -4.15
CA GLY A 97 -27.68 -28.39 -3.46
C GLY A 97 -27.04 -27.84 -2.20
N SER A 98 -25.78 -28.17 -1.83
CA SER A 98 -25.14 -27.39 -0.77
C SER A 98 -24.57 -26.08 -1.31
N PRO A 99 -24.96 -24.92 -0.73
CA PRO A 99 -24.46 -23.62 -1.19
C PRO A 99 -22.93 -23.56 -1.09
N PHE A 100 -22.30 -22.75 -1.94
CA PHE A 100 -20.87 -22.44 -1.83
C PHE A 100 -20.56 -22.01 -0.39
N ARG A 101 -19.64 -22.71 0.26
CA ARG A 101 -19.26 -22.48 1.66
C ARG A 101 -17.75 -22.32 1.69
N PHE A 102 -17.31 -21.12 1.34
CA PHE A 102 -15.91 -20.70 1.48
C PHE A 102 -15.55 -20.61 2.98
N ARG A 103 -15.37 -21.76 3.65
CA ARG A 103 -14.94 -21.84 5.06
C ARG A 103 -13.43 -21.63 5.13
N ALA A 104 -13.04 -20.58 5.84
CA ALA A 104 -11.64 -20.26 6.10
C ALA A 104 -11.12 -21.02 7.34
N GLN A 105 -10.03 -21.77 7.18
CA GLN A 105 -9.09 -22.06 8.26
C GLN A 105 -7.78 -21.33 7.96
N HIS A 106 -7.16 -20.77 9.00
CA HIS A 106 -6.01 -19.86 8.92
C HIS A 106 -4.85 -20.43 8.07
N GLY A 107 -4.30 -19.62 7.17
CA GLY A 107 -3.08 -19.90 6.40
C GLY A 107 -3.26 -20.45 4.98
N HIS A 108 -4.37 -21.13 4.66
CA HIS A 108 -4.58 -21.82 3.37
C HIS A 108 -5.88 -21.42 2.66
N ILE A 109 -6.33 -20.18 2.85
CA ILE A 109 -7.65 -19.72 2.41
C ILE A 109 -7.75 -19.71 0.87
N LEU A 110 -6.72 -19.21 0.16
CA LEU A 110 -6.75 -19.13 -1.31
C LEU A 110 -6.73 -20.52 -1.97
N SER A 111 -5.90 -21.44 -1.47
CA SER A 111 -5.88 -22.83 -1.96
C SER A 111 -7.18 -23.58 -1.69
N SER A 112 -7.85 -23.27 -0.56
CA SER A 112 -9.18 -23.82 -0.24
C SER A 112 -10.23 -23.32 -1.24
N ILE A 113 -10.22 -22.02 -1.54
CA ILE A 113 -11.10 -21.41 -2.54
C ILE A 113 -10.87 -22.01 -3.93
N GLN A 114 -9.62 -22.16 -4.35
CA GLN A 114 -9.25 -22.79 -5.62
C GLN A 114 -9.77 -24.24 -5.68
N SER A 115 -9.55 -25.03 -4.62
CA SER A 115 -10.06 -26.40 -4.54
C SER A 115 -11.60 -26.47 -4.58
N GLU A 116 -12.31 -25.52 -3.95
CA GLU A 116 -13.77 -25.48 -3.97
C GLU A 116 -14.30 -25.13 -5.37
N ILE A 117 -13.66 -24.18 -6.06
CA ILE A 117 -13.97 -23.87 -7.47
C ILE A 117 -13.72 -25.10 -8.36
N GLU A 118 -12.60 -25.78 -8.17
CA GLU A 118 -12.22 -26.94 -8.98
C GLU A 118 -13.15 -28.14 -8.80
N THR A 119 -13.69 -28.32 -7.59
CA THR A 119 -14.55 -29.46 -7.25
C THR A 119 -16.02 -29.19 -7.56
N LYS A 120 -16.51 -27.96 -7.38
CA LYS A 120 -17.95 -27.63 -7.50
C LYS A 120 -18.37 -27.12 -8.88
N ILE A 121 -17.51 -26.41 -9.62
CA ILE A 121 -17.87 -25.86 -10.93
C ILE A 121 -17.57 -26.90 -12.02
N THR A 122 -18.42 -27.93 -12.18
CA THR A 122 -18.16 -29.04 -13.13
C THR A 122 -18.94 -28.94 -14.43
N ASP A 123 -20.03 -28.20 -14.44
CA ASP A 123 -21.02 -28.16 -15.52
C ASP A 123 -21.61 -26.75 -15.63
N LYS A 124 -22.35 -26.48 -16.70
CA LYS A 124 -22.90 -25.15 -16.96
C LYS A 124 -23.83 -24.67 -15.84
N ARG A 125 -24.66 -25.56 -15.27
CA ARG A 125 -25.62 -25.24 -14.21
C ARG A 125 -24.92 -24.83 -12.91
N SER A 126 -23.90 -25.58 -12.48
CA SER A 126 -23.07 -25.19 -11.32
C SER A 126 -22.28 -23.91 -11.56
N GLY A 127 -21.91 -23.63 -12.83
CA GLY A 127 -21.35 -22.34 -13.24
C GLY A 127 -22.33 -21.18 -13.08
N ASP A 128 -23.58 -21.34 -13.50
CA ASP A 128 -24.61 -20.32 -13.32
C ASP A 128 -24.97 -20.11 -11.83
N GLU A 129 -25.01 -21.18 -11.03
CA GLU A 129 -25.17 -21.12 -9.56
C GLU A 129 -23.99 -20.39 -8.87
N PHE A 130 -22.77 -20.56 -9.40
CA PHE A 130 -21.61 -19.80 -8.94
C PHE A 130 -21.77 -18.30 -9.21
N VAL A 131 -22.25 -17.91 -10.40
CA VAL A 131 -22.55 -16.50 -10.70
C VAL A 131 -23.59 -15.93 -9.71
N GLY A 132 -24.61 -16.73 -9.34
CA GLY A 132 -25.59 -16.35 -8.32
C GLY A 132 -25.02 -16.19 -6.90
N SER A 133 -23.89 -16.82 -6.60
CA SER A 133 -23.19 -16.75 -5.30
C SER A 133 -21.92 -15.89 -5.32
N PHE A 134 -21.75 -15.09 -6.38
CA PHE A 134 -20.59 -14.22 -6.56
C PHE A 134 -20.27 -13.29 -5.38
N PRO A 135 -21.24 -12.70 -4.65
CA PRO A 135 -20.93 -11.88 -3.48
C PRO A 135 -20.12 -12.62 -2.39
N LEU A 136 -20.39 -13.92 -2.18
CA LEU A 136 -19.66 -14.75 -1.22
C LEU A 136 -18.23 -15.00 -1.69
N PHE A 137 -18.04 -15.19 -2.99
CA PHE A 137 -16.71 -15.34 -3.59
C PHE A 137 -15.90 -14.04 -3.47
N ARG A 138 -16.53 -12.89 -3.74
CA ARG A 138 -15.92 -11.55 -3.56
C ARG A 138 -15.48 -11.33 -2.11
N GLU A 139 -16.33 -11.67 -1.14
CA GLU A 139 -16.00 -11.56 0.29
C GLU A 139 -14.85 -12.50 0.68
N ALA A 140 -14.87 -13.75 0.18
CA ALA A 140 -13.80 -14.72 0.45
C ALA A 140 -12.44 -14.25 -0.09
N LEU A 141 -12.40 -13.66 -1.29
CA LEU A 141 -11.19 -13.05 -1.83
C LEU A 141 -10.75 -11.82 -1.02
N GLY A 142 -11.69 -10.98 -0.59
CA GLY A 142 -11.38 -9.82 0.27
C GLY A 142 -10.70 -10.25 1.58
N ARG A 143 -11.09 -11.38 2.16
CA ARG A 143 -10.42 -11.94 3.36
C ARG A 143 -9.01 -12.44 3.06
N CYS A 144 -8.69 -12.80 1.82
CA CYS A 144 -7.36 -13.23 1.39
C CYS A 144 -6.40 -12.07 1.08
N GLU A 145 -6.92 -10.86 0.83
CA GLU A 145 -6.11 -9.71 0.40
C GLU A 145 -4.94 -9.41 1.33
N ASN A 146 -5.07 -9.62 2.64
CA ASN A 146 -4.02 -9.31 3.61
C ASN A 146 -2.95 -10.40 3.74
N ALA A 147 -3.23 -11.63 3.31
CA ALA A 147 -2.36 -12.78 3.53
C ALA A 147 -1.70 -13.33 2.25
N THR A 148 -2.09 -12.82 1.08
CA THR A 148 -1.67 -13.35 -0.24
C THR A 148 -1.16 -12.25 -1.15
N GLN A 149 -0.33 -12.64 -2.14
CA GLN A 149 0.09 -11.71 -3.19
C GLN A 149 -1.10 -11.40 -4.09
N TRP A 150 -1.22 -10.15 -4.55
CA TRP A 150 -2.33 -9.79 -5.43
C TRP A 150 -2.25 -10.49 -6.79
N GLU A 151 -1.05 -10.87 -7.24
CA GLU A 151 -0.87 -11.68 -8.44
C GLU A 151 -1.53 -13.06 -8.32
N ASP A 152 -1.50 -13.67 -7.14
CA ASP A 152 -2.14 -14.97 -6.88
C ASP A 152 -3.68 -14.84 -6.92
N LEU A 153 -4.22 -13.70 -6.46
CA LEU A 153 -5.64 -13.38 -6.57
C LEU A 153 -6.05 -13.21 -8.05
N ILE A 154 -5.27 -12.46 -8.83
CA ILE A 154 -5.51 -12.29 -10.28
C ILE A 154 -5.42 -13.64 -11.00
N ALA A 155 -4.43 -14.49 -10.66
CA ALA A 155 -4.31 -15.83 -11.21
C ALA A 155 -5.53 -16.70 -10.89
N THR A 156 -6.06 -16.60 -9.67
CA THR A 156 -7.27 -17.32 -9.25
C THR A 156 -8.51 -16.84 -10.02
N ILE A 157 -8.66 -15.52 -10.20
CA ILE A 157 -9.74 -14.93 -11.00
C ILE A 157 -9.65 -15.39 -12.45
N ASN A 158 -8.45 -15.37 -13.04
CA ASN A 158 -8.22 -15.82 -14.42
C ASN A 158 -8.51 -17.32 -14.59
N GLY A 159 -8.09 -18.16 -13.64
CA GLY A 159 -8.41 -19.59 -13.64
C GLY A 159 -9.92 -19.85 -13.58
N THR A 160 -10.62 -19.09 -12.73
CA THR A 160 -12.08 -19.16 -12.62
C THR A 160 -12.77 -18.72 -13.91
N LEU A 161 -12.33 -17.59 -14.49
CA LEU A 161 -12.86 -17.07 -15.76
C LEU A 161 -12.67 -18.08 -16.90
N ALA A 162 -11.46 -18.64 -17.05
CA ALA A 162 -11.16 -19.63 -18.07
C ALA A 162 -12.04 -20.89 -17.95
N ARG A 163 -12.33 -21.30 -16.71
CA ARG A 163 -13.21 -22.44 -16.44
C ARG A 163 -14.67 -22.14 -16.81
N LEU A 164 -15.19 -20.98 -16.41
CA LEU A 164 -16.56 -20.56 -16.78
C LEU A 164 -16.72 -20.41 -18.30
N GLN A 165 -15.70 -19.92 -18.99
CA GLN A 165 -15.66 -19.84 -20.45
C GLN A 165 -15.70 -21.24 -21.09
N LYS A 166 -14.90 -22.19 -20.58
CA LYS A 166 -14.93 -23.59 -21.05
C LYS A 166 -16.32 -24.23 -20.89
N LEU A 167 -17.08 -23.80 -19.89
CA LEU A 167 -18.44 -24.28 -19.60
C LEU A 167 -19.54 -23.49 -20.33
N ASN A 168 -19.18 -22.51 -21.18
CA ASN A 168 -20.10 -21.63 -21.91
C ASN A 168 -21.11 -20.89 -21.01
N VAL A 169 -20.65 -20.41 -19.85
CA VAL A 169 -21.42 -19.53 -18.96
C VAL A 169 -21.34 -18.09 -19.48
N ILE A 170 -22.50 -17.45 -19.70
CA ILE A 170 -22.61 -16.18 -20.42
C ILE A 170 -22.40 -14.97 -19.50
N ASN A 171 -22.87 -15.04 -18.24
CA ASN A 171 -22.88 -13.89 -17.34
C ASN A 171 -21.60 -13.81 -16.48
N THR A 172 -20.50 -13.31 -17.06
CA THR A 172 -19.20 -13.16 -16.37
C THR A 172 -18.84 -11.71 -16.03
N ARG A 173 -19.78 -10.77 -16.22
CA ARG A 173 -19.58 -9.31 -16.05
C ARG A 173 -18.95 -8.97 -14.69
N GLU A 174 -19.56 -9.43 -13.60
CA GLU A 174 -19.12 -9.14 -12.24
C GLU A 174 -17.70 -9.66 -11.94
N LEU A 175 -17.37 -10.85 -12.46
CA LEU A 175 -16.04 -11.43 -12.32
C LEU A 175 -14.98 -10.64 -13.10
N LEU A 176 -15.33 -10.16 -14.30
CA LEU A 176 -14.46 -9.28 -15.10
C LEU A 176 -14.23 -7.94 -14.39
N LEU A 177 -15.26 -7.31 -13.83
CA LEU A 177 -15.13 -6.06 -13.07
C LEU A 177 -14.25 -6.23 -11.82
N LEU A 178 -14.40 -7.36 -11.12
CA LEU A 178 -13.52 -7.69 -9.99
C LEU A 178 -12.06 -7.87 -10.43
N GLY A 179 -11.84 -8.59 -11.53
CA GLY A 179 -10.52 -8.75 -12.15
C GLY A 179 -9.90 -7.42 -12.55
N MET A 180 -10.68 -6.51 -13.16
CA MET A 180 -10.24 -5.16 -13.50
C MET A 180 -9.78 -4.38 -12.27
N ASN A 181 -10.54 -4.43 -11.17
CA ASN A 181 -10.20 -3.73 -9.93
C ASN A 181 -8.87 -4.22 -9.34
N TYR A 182 -8.67 -5.53 -9.20
CA TYR A 182 -7.39 -6.07 -8.71
C TYR A 182 -6.23 -5.80 -9.68
N ALA A 183 -6.46 -5.91 -10.98
CA ALA A 183 -5.45 -5.59 -11.99
C ALA A 183 -5.07 -4.10 -11.97
N ALA A 184 -6.04 -3.21 -11.73
CA ALA A 184 -5.81 -1.78 -11.56
C ALA A 184 -5.00 -1.46 -10.31
N GLN A 185 -5.34 -2.07 -9.17
CA GLN A 185 -4.57 -1.93 -7.93
C GLN A 185 -3.12 -2.44 -8.09
N CYS A 186 -2.93 -3.56 -8.79
CA CYS A 186 -1.60 -4.08 -9.13
C CYS A 186 -0.86 -3.24 -10.18
N PHE A 187 -1.57 -2.34 -10.86
CA PHE A 187 -1.10 -1.61 -12.03
C PHE A 187 -0.57 -2.54 -13.13
N SER A 188 -1.27 -3.66 -13.37
CA SER A 188 -0.84 -4.72 -14.28
C SER A 188 -1.38 -4.50 -15.69
N VAL A 189 -0.52 -3.98 -16.58
CA VAL A 189 -0.79 -3.78 -18.02
C VAL A 189 -1.36 -5.04 -18.71
N PRO A 190 -0.74 -6.23 -18.62
CA PRO A 190 -1.24 -7.39 -19.37
C PRO A 190 -2.61 -7.87 -18.85
N ALA A 191 -2.86 -7.81 -17.54
CA ALA A 191 -4.14 -8.21 -16.96
C ALA A 191 -5.26 -7.23 -17.34
N LEU A 192 -5.01 -5.91 -17.24
CA LEU A 192 -5.98 -4.89 -17.65
C LEU A 192 -6.36 -5.02 -19.12
N ARG A 193 -5.36 -5.18 -20.01
CA ARG A 193 -5.61 -5.40 -21.44
C ARG A 193 -6.47 -6.65 -21.68
N HIS A 194 -6.21 -7.73 -20.96
CA HIS A 194 -7.03 -8.94 -21.04
C HIS A 194 -8.49 -8.66 -20.63
N TYR A 195 -8.70 -8.02 -19.48
CA TYR A 195 -10.06 -7.77 -18.99
C TYR A 195 -10.84 -6.76 -19.83
N PHE A 196 -10.24 -5.66 -20.29
CA PHE A 196 -10.92 -4.67 -21.13
C PHE A 196 -11.32 -5.25 -22.49
N LYS A 197 -10.42 -6.04 -23.11
CA LYS A 197 -10.74 -6.75 -24.35
C LYS A 197 -11.90 -7.72 -24.15
N ARG A 198 -11.85 -8.55 -23.09
CA ARG A 198 -12.92 -9.51 -22.78
C ARG A 198 -14.26 -8.87 -22.46
N TYR A 199 -14.25 -7.73 -21.77
CA TYR A 199 -15.47 -6.98 -21.48
C TYR A 199 -16.09 -6.40 -22.75
N SER A 200 -15.26 -5.90 -23.67
CA SER A 200 -15.70 -5.41 -24.98
C SER A 200 -16.24 -6.55 -25.87
N GLU A 201 -15.53 -7.68 -25.93
CA GLU A 201 -15.97 -8.90 -26.65
C GLU A 201 -17.29 -9.48 -26.11
N GLY A 202 -17.54 -9.33 -24.81
CA GLY A 202 -18.78 -9.77 -24.16
C GLY A 202 -20.01 -8.94 -24.55
N GLY A 203 -19.84 -7.86 -25.31
CA GLY A 203 -20.94 -6.97 -25.72
C GLY A 203 -21.57 -6.21 -24.55
N TYR A 204 -20.82 -6.03 -23.45
CA TYR A 204 -21.32 -5.29 -22.29
C TYR A 204 -21.34 -3.78 -22.60
N GLU A 205 -22.35 -3.09 -22.06
CA GLU A 205 -22.48 -1.63 -22.16
C GLU A 205 -21.33 -0.90 -21.43
N HIS A 206 -21.23 0.42 -21.67
CA HIS A 206 -20.33 1.33 -20.97
C HIS A 206 -20.37 1.11 -19.45
N LEU A 207 -19.25 1.38 -18.79
CA LEU A 207 -19.15 1.25 -17.35
C LEU A 207 -20.09 2.25 -16.67
N SER A 208 -20.74 1.82 -15.58
CA SER A 208 -21.51 2.76 -14.76
C SER A 208 -20.57 3.84 -14.18
N PRO A 209 -21.05 5.07 -13.96
CA PRO A 209 -20.23 6.16 -13.41
C PRO A 209 -19.54 5.78 -12.09
N GLU A 210 -20.20 5.00 -11.23
CA GLU A 210 -19.63 4.53 -9.97
C GLU A 210 -18.49 3.54 -10.19
N THR A 211 -18.67 2.58 -11.10
CA THR A 211 -17.67 1.56 -11.42
C THR A 211 -16.47 2.19 -12.10
N ALA A 212 -16.70 3.11 -13.04
CA ALA A 212 -15.66 3.90 -13.68
C ALA A 212 -14.85 4.70 -12.64
N ASN A 213 -15.51 5.39 -11.72
CA ASN A 213 -14.85 6.14 -10.65
C ASN A 213 -14.00 5.22 -9.73
N GLN A 214 -14.55 4.07 -9.33
CA GLN A 214 -13.80 3.10 -8.50
C GLN A 214 -12.55 2.58 -9.22
N LEU A 215 -12.66 2.27 -10.50
CA LEU A 215 -11.56 1.75 -11.30
C LEU A 215 -10.49 2.81 -11.54
N VAL A 216 -10.90 4.05 -11.87
CA VAL A 216 -9.98 5.20 -11.97
C VAL A 216 -9.23 5.41 -10.65
N ASN A 217 -9.94 5.45 -9.52
CA ASN A 217 -9.30 5.62 -8.21
C ASN A 217 -8.35 4.45 -7.88
N SER A 218 -8.69 3.23 -8.28
CA SER A 218 -7.82 2.05 -8.12
C SER A 218 -6.58 2.14 -8.99
N LEU A 219 -6.70 2.61 -10.24
CA LEU A 219 -5.58 2.86 -11.14
C LEU A 219 -4.67 3.98 -10.63
N THR A 220 -5.24 5.09 -10.15
CA THR A 220 -4.48 6.20 -9.57
C THR A 220 -3.69 5.73 -8.35
N LYS A 221 -4.35 4.99 -7.43
CA LYS A 221 -3.67 4.41 -6.27
C LYS A 221 -2.57 3.43 -6.68
N GLY A 222 -2.82 2.59 -7.69
CA GLY A 222 -1.85 1.65 -8.25
C GLY A 222 -0.64 2.37 -8.85
N LEU A 223 -0.88 3.43 -9.63
CA LEU A 223 0.16 4.28 -10.22
C LEU A 223 1.02 4.93 -9.14
N GLU A 224 0.41 5.53 -8.13
CA GLU A 224 1.13 6.15 -7.01
C GLU A 224 2.04 5.16 -6.28
N MET A 225 1.54 3.95 -5.99
CA MET A 225 2.33 2.89 -5.36
C MET A 225 3.52 2.51 -6.25
N ARG A 226 3.28 2.33 -7.56
CA ARG A 226 4.34 1.96 -8.50
C ARG A 226 5.37 3.06 -8.71
N ILE A 227 4.97 4.33 -8.72
CA ILE A 227 5.90 5.46 -8.83
C ILE A 227 6.79 5.53 -7.58
N LEU A 228 6.25 5.24 -6.39
CA LEU A 228 7.06 5.18 -5.18
C LEU A 228 8.05 4.00 -5.20
N ASP A 229 7.62 2.83 -5.67
CA ASP A 229 8.51 1.67 -5.82
C ASP A 229 9.55 1.85 -6.94
N ASN A 230 9.15 2.47 -8.04
CA ASN A 230 9.98 2.71 -9.22
C ASN A 230 9.52 3.99 -9.95
N PRO A 231 10.16 5.15 -9.70
CA PRO A 231 9.79 6.40 -10.36
C PRO A 231 10.08 6.40 -11.86
N SER A 232 11.03 5.58 -12.32
CA SER A 232 11.38 5.39 -13.74
C SER A 232 10.42 4.44 -14.48
N ILE A 233 9.28 4.10 -13.89
CA ILE A 233 8.30 3.22 -14.51
C ILE A 233 7.90 3.73 -15.90
N ASP A 234 8.06 2.87 -16.90
CA ASP A 234 7.61 3.17 -18.25
C ASP A 234 6.07 3.27 -18.29
N LYS A 235 5.58 4.51 -18.26
CA LYS A 235 4.15 4.83 -18.30
C LYS A 235 3.54 4.55 -19.69
N ASN A 236 4.34 4.41 -20.75
CA ASN A 236 3.83 4.26 -22.12
C ASN A 236 2.90 3.07 -22.29
N LYS A 237 3.28 1.92 -21.73
CA LYS A 237 2.49 0.69 -21.86
C LYS A 237 1.12 0.81 -21.19
N MET A 238 1.07 1.51 -20.04
CA MET A 238 -0.21 1.78 -19.37
C MET A 238 -1.03 2.83 -20.13
N ARG A 239 -0.40 3.89 -20.64
CA ARG A 239 -1.06 4.89 -21.50
C ARG A 239 -1.77 4.22 -22.69
N GLN A 240 -1.10 3.28 -23.36
CA GLN A 240 -1.69 2.51 -24.46
C GLN A 240 -2.88 1.65 -24.05
N VAL A 241 -2.89 1.09 -22.83
CA VAL A 241 -4.03 0.31 -22.32
C VAL A 241 -5.21 1.22 -21.97
N ILE A 242 -4.92 2.43 -21.49
CA ILE A 242 -5.95 3.39 -21.10
C ILE A 242 -6.56 4.09 -22.31
N MET A 243 -5.75 4.65 -23.20
CA MET A 243 -6.22 5.41 -24.37
C MET A 243 -6.46 4.55 -25.61
N GLY A 244 -5.88 3.36 -25.67
CA GLY A 244 -5.79 2.56 -26.89
C GLY A 244 -4.51 2.85 -27.67
N THR A 245 -4.10 1.90 -28.52
CA THR A 245 -3.00 2.09 -29.47
C THR A 245 -3.49 2.87 -30.68
N ASN A 246 -2.76 3.90 -31.11
CA ASN A 246 -3.04 4.71 -32.32
C ASN A 246 -3.00 3.92 -33.64
N SER A 247 -2.80 2.60 -33.60
CA SER A 247 -2.82 1.73 -34.76
C SER A 247 -4.26 1.31 -35.05
N SER A 248 -4.81 1.86 -36.12
CA SER A 248 -5.91 1.46 -37.03
C SER A 248 -6.84 0.26 -36.78
N ASP A 249 -6.54 -0.67 -35.87
CA ASP A 249 -7.51 -1.64 -35.38
C ASP A 249 -8.39 -0.94 -34.35
N SER A 250 -9.68 -0.77 -34.68
CA SER A 250 -10.73 -0.17 -33.87
C SER A 250 -10.46 -0.31 -32.37
N GLY A 251 -10.44 0.80 -31.63
CA GLY A 251 -10.12 0.92 -30.20
C GLY A 251 -10.99 0.13 -29.20
N SER A 252 -11.67 -0.92 -29.66
CA SER A 252 -12.37 -1.95 -28.90
C SER A 252 -11.38 -2.70 -27.99
N GLY A 253 -11.28 -2.25 -26.75
CA GLY A 253 -10.41 -2.84 -25.73
C GLY A 253 -9.55 -1.84 -24.95
N ALA A 254 -9.67 -0.54 -25.23
CA ALA A 254 -9.09 0.52 -24.39
C ALA A 254 -10.00 0.82 -23.19
N PHE A 255 -9.44 1.36 -22.10
CA PHE A 255 -10.27 1.84 -21.00
C PHE A 255 -11.13 3.04 -21.42
N HIS A 256 -10.56 3.97 -22.20
CA HIS A 256 -11.22 5.18 -22.67
C HIS A 256 -12.52 4.87 -23.44
N SER A 257 -12.54 3.82 -24.27
CA SER A 257 -13.74 3.40 -25.00
C SER A 257 -14.84 2.80 -24.12
N LEU A 258 -14.53 2.42 -22.87
CA LEU A 258 -15.50 1.89 -21.92
C LEU A 258 -16.16 3.00 -21.08
N LEU A 259 -15.69 4.25 -21.21
CA LEU A 259 -16.18 5.41 -20.47
C LEU A 259 -17.15 6.22 -21.35
N ASP A 260 -18.31 6.60 -20.78
CA ASP A 260 -19.16 7.61 -21.42
C ASP A 260 -18.68 9.01 -21.05
N ILE A 261 -17.99 9.70 -21.97
CA ILE A 261 -17.44 11.05 -21.78
C ILE A 261 -18.36 12.11 -22.41
N SER A 262 -19.44 11.71 -23.06
CA SER A 262 -20.31 12.58 -23.85
C SER A 262 -21.01 13.66 -23.00
N HIS A 263 -21.23 13.39 -21.71
CA HIS A 263 -21.96 14.24 -20.77
C HIS A 263 -21.09 14.61 -19.54
N PRO A 264 -20.05 15.44 -19.70
CA PRO A 264 -19.10 15.75 -18.62
C PRO A 264 -19.73 16.50 -17.44
N SER A 265 -20.89 17.13 -17.62
CA SER A 265 -21.64 17.85 -16.58
C SER A 265 -22.25 16.94 -15.51
N GLU A 266 -22.47 15.67 -15.83
CA GLU A 266 -23.14 14.67 -14.96
C GLU A 266 -22.14 13.66 -14.38
N ASN A 267 -20.94 13.59 -14.95
CA ASN A 267 -19.95 12.56 -14.65
C ASN A 267 -18.94 12.98 -13.58
N ALA A 268 -19.21 12.63 -12.32
CA ALA A 268 -18.30 12.90 -11.21
C ALA A 268 -16.91 12.24 -11.37
N PHE A 269 -16.80 11.14 -12.12
CA PHE A 269 -15.55 10.42 -12.36
C PHE A 269 -14.57 11.19 -13.27
N LEU A 270 -15.06 12.12 -14.10
CA LEU A 270 -14.25 12.78 -15.13
C LEU A 270 -13.07 13.54 -14.52
N GLY A 271 -13.28 14.24 -13.40
CA GLY A 271 -12.21 14.95 -12.71
C GLY A 271 -11.12 14.02 -12.19
N ALA A 272 -11.45 12.81 -11.74
CA ALA A 272 -10.48 11.81 -11.30
C ALA A 272 -9.74 11.20 -12.49
N TYR A 273 -10.45 10.95 -13.59
CA TYR A 273 -9.88 10.39 -14.81
C TYR A 273 -8.88 11.34 -15.48
N VAL A 274 -9.21 12.62 -15.53
CA VAL A 274 -8.32 13.67 -16.04
C VAL A 274 -7.04 13.79 -15.20
N ASN A 275 -7.14 13.71 -13.87
CA ASN A 275 -5.96 13.69 -13.01
C ASN A 275 -5.07 12.48 -13.29
N LEU A 276 -5.67 11.29 -13.48
CA LEU A 276 -4.94 10.07 -13.86
C LEU A 276 -4.20 10.26 -15.20
N LEU A 277 -4.83 10.87 -16.20
CA LEU A 277 -4.17 11.18 -17.48
C LEU A 277 -3.01 12.17 -17.32
N GLY A 278 -3.17 13.19 -16.46
CA GLY A 278 -2.11 14.12 -16.08
C GLY A 278 -0.91 13.40 -15.46
N ASP A 279 -1.15 12.53 -14.48
CA ASP A 279 -0.09 11.77 -13.80
C ASP A 279 0.60 10.75 -14.71
N LEU A 280 -0.12 10.25 -15.72
CA LEU A 280 0.42 9.42 -16.79
C LEU A 280 1.19 10.21 -17.85
N GLY A 281 1.03 11.53 -17.92
CA GLY A 281 1.66 12.39 -18.93
C GLY A 281 1.03 12.29 -20.32
N GLU A 282 -0.27 12.03 -20.41
CA GLU A 282 -0.99 11.89 -21.69
C GLU A 282 -1.53 13.23 -22.18
N GLN A 283 -0.78 13.90 -23.06
CA GLN A 283 -1.13 15.25 -23.51
C GLN A 283 -2.28 15.27 -24.54
N LYS A 284 -2.30 14.32 -25.49
CA LYS A 284 -3.31 14.30 -26.56
C LYS A 284 -4.71 14.02 -26.02
N GLY A 285 -4.83 13.00 -25.17
CA GLY A 285 -6.09 12.68 -24.50
C GLY A 285 -6.62 13.83 -23.64
N LEU A 286 -5.75 14.57 -22.96
CA LEU A 286 -6.15 15.76 -22.20
C LEU A 286 -6.68 16.87 -23.10
N SER A 287 -6.06 17.12 -24.26
CA SER A 287 -6.55 18.09 -25.23
C SER A 287 -7.91 17.70 -25.83
N GLU A 288 -8.13 16.41 -26.12
CA GLU A 288 -9.42 15.90 -26.62
C GLU A 288 -10.54 16.09 -25.59
N ILE A 289 -10.31 15.69 -24.34
CA ILE A 289 -11.26 15.86 -23.23
C ILE A 289 -11.54 17.35 -23.00
N TRP A 290 -10.51 18.20 -23.11
CA TRP A 290 -10.69 19.64 -22.97
C TRP A 290 -11.63 20.22 -24.03
N GLN A 291 -11.57 19.77 -25.29
CA GLN A 291 -12.51 20.23 -26.31
C GLN A 291 -13.96 19.85 -25.97
N VAL A 292 -14.17 18.67 -25.40
CA VAL A 292 -15.50 18.23 -24.91
C VAL A 292 -15.98 19.12 -23.76
N ILE A 293 -15.12 19.38 -22.78
CA ILE A 293 -15.42 20.28 -21.65
C ILE A 293 -15.75 21.69 -22.15
N ARG A 294 -14.92 22.24 -23.05
CA ARG A 294 -15.08 23.57 -23.64
C ARG A 294 -16.41 23.68 -24.39
N ALA A 295 -16.75 22.70 -25.22
CA ALA A 295 -18.02 22.69 -25.96
C ALA A 295 -19.23 22.73 -25.02
N GLN A 296 -19.12 22.13 -23.83
CA GLN A 296 -20.17 22.12 -22.83
C GLN A 296 -20.27 23.44 -22.05
N PHE A 297 -19.17 24.16 -21.82
CA PHE A 297 -19.23 25.52 -21.28
C PHE A 297 -19.99 26.49 -22.19
N VAL A 298 -19.94 26.26 -23.51
CA VAL A 298 -20.69 27.07 -24.49
C VAL A 298 -22.18 26.69 -24.52
N ARG A 299 -22.52 25.42 -24.29
CA ARG A 299 -23.88 24.88 -24.53
C ARG A 299 -24.74 24.70 -23.29
N SER A 300 -24.14 24.54 -22.10
CA SER A 300 -24.83 24.04 -20.91
C SER A 300 -24.80 25.03 -19.73
N ARG A 301 -25.70 24.82 -18.76
CA ARG A 301 -25.60 25.48 -17.45
C ARG A 301 -24.34 24.98 -16.74
N GLN A 302 -23.54 25.91 -16.25
CA GLN A 302 -22.28 25.63 -15.57
C GLN A 302 -22.52 24.85 -14.27
N THR A 303 -22.38 23.53 -14.31
CA THR A 303 -22.51 22.69 -13.10
C THR A 303 -21.22 22.69 -12.29
N THR A 304 -21.32 22.38 -11.00
CA THR A 304 -20.15 22.24 -10.10
C THR A 304 -19.19 21.15 -10.59
N HIS A 305 -19.71 20.06 -11.17
CA HIS A 305 -18.90 18.98 -11.73
C HIS A 305 -18.10 19.44 -12.96
N LEU A 306 -18.72 20.22 -13.85
CA LEU A 306 -18.03 20.76 -15.04
C LEU A 306 -16.90 21.73 -14.64
N LYS A 307 -17.17 22.63 -13.69
CA LYS A 307 -16.16 23.57 -13.16
C LYS A 307 -14.97 22.82 -12.53
N LYS A 308 -15.25 21.77 -11.73
CA LYS A 308 -14.21 20.93 -11.12
C LYS A 308 -13.42 20.14 -12.16
N ALA A 309 -14.08 19.57 -13.17
CA ALA A 309 -13.42 18.86 -14.26
C ALA A 309 -12.50 19.80 -15.06
N ALA A 310 -12.92 21.04 -15.32
CA ALA A 310 -12.12 22.04 -16.00
C ALA A 310 -10.85 22.41 -15.21
N ALA A 311 -10.99 22.72 -13.91
CA ALA A 311 -9.86 23.03 -13.04
C ALA A 311 -8.85 21.87 -12.97
N ASN A 312 -9.34 20.64 -12.82
CA ASN A 312 -8.51 19.44 -12.83
C ASN A 312 -7.82 19.22 -14.19
N CYS A 313 -8.49 19.55 -15.31
CA CYS A 313 -7.92 19.42 -16.65
C CYS A 313 -6.75 20.37 -16.88
N LEU A 314 -6.90 21.63 -16.48
CA LEU A 314 -5.81 22.61 -16.55
C LEU A 314 -4.63 22.20 -15.66
N GLN A 315 -4.91 21.74 -14.43
CA GLN A 315 -3.87 21.22 -13.55
C GLN A 315 -3.15 20.00 -14.14
N ALA A 316 -3.89 19.08 -14.76
CA ALA A 316 -3.36 17.88 -15.40
C ALA A 316 -2.51 18.23 -16.65
N MET A 317 -2.88 19.24 -17.42
CA MET A 317 -2.10 19.73 -18.56
C MET A 317 -0.73 20.27 -18.12
N VAL A 318 -0.69 21.06 -17.05
CA VAL A 318 0.59 21.53 -16.48
C VAL A 318 1.42 20.35 -15.98
N LYS A 319 0.83 19.42 -15.20
CA LYS A 319 1.51 18.22 -14.69
C LYS A 319 2.06 17.31 -15.79
N SER A 320 1.37 17.21 -16.93
CA SER A 320 1.80 16.40 -18.08
C SER A 320 2.88 17.08 -18.93
N GLY A 321 3.36 18.26 -18.53
CA GLY A 321 4.46 18.97 -19.20
C GLY A 321 4.02 19.90 -20.33
N ASN A 322 2.74 20.27 -20.40
CA ASN A 322 2.24 21.27 -21.36
C ASN A 322 1.57 22.46 -20.64
N PRO A 323 2.35 23.28 -19.91
CA PRO A 323 1.81 24.42 -19.19
C PRO A 323 1.27 25.51 -20.14
N GLN A 324 1.84 25.66 -21.34
CA GLN A 324 1.40 26.68 -22.29
C GLN A 324 -0.02 26.42 -22.79
N ALA A 325 -0.34 25.17 -23.16
CA ALA A 325 -1.71 24.82 -23.54
C ALA A 325 -2.71 25.03 -22.39
N ALA A 326 -2.30 24.82 -21.14
CA ALA A 326 -3.13 25.10 -19.97
C ALA A 326 -3.40 26.61 -19.80
N ILE A 327 -2.39 27.46 -20.00
CA ILE A 327 -2.52 28.92 -19.94
C ILE A 327 -3.46 29.43 -21.05
N GLU A 328 -3.28 28.94 -22.28
CA GLU A 328 -4.16 29.29 -23.41
C GLU A 328 -5.61 28.83 -23.17
N ALA A 329 -5.78 27.61 -22.65
CA ALA A 329 -7.09 27.08 -22.28
C ALA A 329 -7.76 27.89 -21.16
N ALA A 330 -7.01 28.31 -20.14
CA ALA A 330 -7.51 29.17 -19.08
C ALA A 330 -7.93 30.54 -19.61
N ARG A 331 -7.10 31.16 -20.47
CA ARG A 331 -7.43 32.40 -21.17
C ARG A 331 -8.73 32.25 -21.97
N ASP A 332 -8.88 31.17 -22.72
CA ASP A 332 -10.06 30.95 -23.56
C ASP A 332 -11.35 30.80 -22.73
N VAL A 333 -11.31 30.12 -21.59
CA VAL A 333 -12.47 29.97 -20.70
C VAL A 333 -12.76 31.24 -19.90
N SER A 334 -11.75 32.07 -19.60
CA SER A 334 -11.97 33.37 -18.94
C SER A 334 -12.93 34.29 -19.70
N ARG A 335 -13.01 34.13 -21.03
CA ARG A 335 -13.94 34.87 -21.90
C ARG A 335 -15.40 34.45 -21.71
N GLN A 336 -15.62 33.26 -21.15
CA GLN A 336 -16.95 32.64 -21.03
C GLN A 336 -17.42 32.56 -19.58
N VAL A 337 -16.49 32.42 -18.63
CA VAL A 337 -16.76 32.21 -17.20
C VAL A 337 -15.76 32.98 -16.37
N ASP A 338 -16.23 33.59 -15.28
CA ASP A 338 -15.33 34.12 -14.25
C ASP A 338 -14.55 32.98 -13.58
N LEU A 339 -13.25 32.93 -13.85
CA LEU A 339 -12.32 31.95 -13.29
C LEU A 339 -12.19 32.08 -11.77
N ASN A 340 -12.34 33.29 -11.21
CA ASN A 340 -12.26 33.52 -9.76
C ASN A 340 -13.37 32.79 -8.99
N SER A 341 -14.48 32.45 -9.67
CA SER A 341 -15.59 31.73 -9.04
C SER A 341 -15.31 30.25 -8.74
N PHE A 342 -14.28 29.65 -9.35
CA PHE A 342 -14.02 28.21 -9.20
C PHE A 342 -12.56 27.77 -9.25
N PHE A 343 -11.62 28.63 -9.64
CA PHE A 343 -10.20 28.29 -9.56
C PHE A 343 -9.74 28.31 -8.10
N PRO A 344 -9.15 27.21 -7.61
CA PRO A 344 -8.54 27.23 -6.29
C PRO A 344 -7.23 28.04 -6.32
N VAL A 345 -6.87 28.65 -5.18
CA VAL A 345 -5.67 29.51 -5.02
C VAL A 345 -4.38 28.82 -5.50
N HIS A 346 -4.25 27.52 -5.26
CA HIS A 346 -3.06 26.76 -5.69
C HIS A 346 -2.96 26.59 -7.21
N LEU A 347 -4.10 26.55 -7.93
CA LEU A 347 -4.10 26.46 -9.39
C LEU A 347 -3.66 27.80 -10.01
N TRP A 348 -4.09 28.93 -9.41
CA TRP A 348 -3.59 30.25 -9.78
C TRP A 348 -2.07 30.35 -9.63
N GLY A 349 -1.53 30.00 -8.45
CA GLY A 349 -0.08 30.02 -8.22
C GLY A 349 0.68 29.16 -9.22
N LEU A 350 0.16 27.96 -9.52
CA LEU A 350 0.79 27.03 -10.47
C LEU A 350 0.74 27.53 -11.92
N LEU A 351 -0.36 28.14 -12.37
CA LEU A 351 -0.44 28.71 -13.73
C LEU A 351 0.44 29.96 -13.87
N ILE A 352 0.41 30.86 -12.88
CA ILE A 352 1.21 32.10 -12.88
C ILE A 352 2.70 31.77 -12.87
N GLN A 353 3.14 30.73 -12.15
CA GLN A 353 4.53 30.28 -12.14
C GLN A 353 5.07 29.94 -13.55
N HIS A 354 4.19 29.48 -14.44
CA HIS A 354 4.55 29.11 -15.81
C HIS A 354 4.17 30.17 -16.86
N ASP A 355 3.55 31.27 -16.45
CA ASP A 355 3.06 32.34 -17.33
C ASP A 355 4.16 33.37 -17.63
N GLN A 356 5.10 32.99 -18.50
CA GLN A 356 6.23 33.86 -18.88
C GLN A 356 5.79 35.09 -19.67
N ASP A 357 4.71 34.97 -20.44
CA ASP A 357 4.20 36.03 -21.32
C ASP A 357 3.21 36.97 -20.60
N GLY A 358 2.92 36.73 -19.31
CA GLY A 358 1.98 37.52 -18.52
C GLY A 358 0.54 37.47 -19.06
N VAL A 359 0.17 36.36 -19.67
CA VAL A 359 -1.14 36.12 -20.30
C VAL A 359 -2.30 36.25 -19.32
N LEU A 360 -2.08 35.75 -18.11
CA LEU A 360 -3.07 35.68 -17.05
C LEU A 360 -2.97 36.90 -16.12
N CYS A 361 -1.99 37.78 -16.34
CA CYS A 361 -1.86 39.04 -15.61
C CYS A 361 -3.11 39.90 -15.83
N GLY A 362 -3.81 40.21 -14.74
CA GLY A 362 -5.05 41.01 -14.75
C GLY A 362 -6.36 40.21 -14.77
N LEU A 363 -6.33 38.89 -14.90
CA LEU A 363 -7.50 38.03 -14.69
C LEU A 363 -7.86 37.79 -13.21
N PRO A 364 -6.89 37.58 -12.28
CA PRO A 364 -7.22 37.42 -10.88
C PRO A 364 -7.60 38.76 -10.24
N ILE A 365 -8.65 38.76 -9.42
CA ILE A 365 -9.06 39.93 -8.63
C ILE A 365 -8.06 40.15 -7.48
N ASP A 366 -7.89 41.38 -7.00
CA ASP A 366 -6.97 41.75 -5.90
C ASP A 366 -7.03 40.81 -4.69
N LYS A 367 -8.24 40.39 -4.29
CA LYS A 367 -8.44 39.42 -3.20
C LYS A 367 -7.81 38.06 -3.50
N THR A 368 -7.91 37.58 -4.74
CA THR A 368 -7.27 36.33 -5.19
C THR A 368 -5.76 36.48 -5.19
N VAL A 369 -5.24 37.62 -5.68
CA VAL A 369 -3.81 37.93 -5.67
C VAL A 369 -3.26 37.93 -4.24
N GLN A 370 -3.93 38.63 -3.32
CA GLN A 370 -3.57 38.66 -1.91
C GLN A 370 -3.59 37.25 -1.31
N SER A 371 -4.61 36.44 -1.63
CA SER A 371 -4.69 35.06 -1.14
C SER A 371 -3.57 34.16 -1.65
N VAL A 372 -3.12 34.36 -2.90
CA VAL A 372 -1.95 33.66 -3.47
C VAL A 372 -0.68 34.11 -2.74
N LEU A 373 -0.45 35.43 -2.60
CA LEU A 373 0.72 35.97 -1.91
C LEU A 373 0.80 35.53 -0.45
N ASP A 374 -0.30 35.64 0.29
CA ASP A 374 -0.38 35.21 1.70
C ASP A 374 -0.07 33.72 1.83
N ARG A 375 -0.53 32.89 0.89
CA ARG A 375 -0.22 31.45 0.88
C ARG A 375 1.26 31.22 0.65
N GLU A 376 1.86 31.84 -0.37
CA GLU A 376 3.29 31.62 -0.68
C GLU A 376 4.20 32.19 0.40
N LEU A 377 3.86 33.34 1.02
CA LEU A 377 4.55 33.89 2.18
C LEU A 377 4.53 32.93 3.36
N ARG A 378 3.36 32.37 3.71
CA ARG A 378 3.25 31.38 4.78
C ARG A 378 4.08 30.12 4.49
N VAL A 379 4.11 29.67 3.24
CA VAL A 379 4.95 28.53 2.83
C VAL A 379 6.44 28.85 3.02
N MET A 380 6.87 30.07 2.71
CA MET A 380 8.26 30.51 2.94
C MET A 380 8.60 30.64 4.43
N GLU A 381 7.75 31.32 5.20
CA GLU A 381 7.90 31.46 6.66
C GLU A 381 8.03 30.10 7.34
N MET A 382 7.15 29.17 6.97
CA MET A 382 7.17 27.81 7.48
C MET A 382 8.47 27.08 7.11
N LYS A 383 8.95 27.18 5.86
CA LYS A 383 10.22 26.56 5.45
C LYS A 383 11.42 27.13 6.20
N LEU A 384 11.37 28.41 6.54
CA LEU A 384 12.45 29.13 7.22
C LEU A 384 12.39 29.01 8.74
N GLY A 385 11.33 28.45 9.31
CA GLY A 385 11.16 28.38 10.78
C GLY A 385 11.01 29.75 11.43
N VAL A 386 10.43 30.70 10.70
CA VAL A 386 10.14 32.06 11.18
C VAL A 386 8.64 32.28 11.21
N ARG A 387 8.18 33.12 12.14
CA ARG A 387 6.77 33.55 12.18
C ARG A 387 6.70 35.06 12.28
N TRP A 388 5.87 35.67 11.45
CA TRP A 388 5.53 37.08 11.61
C TRP A 388 4.65 37.29 12.85
N SER A 389 5.13 38.09 13.80
CA SER A 389 4.34 38.53 14.95
C SER A 389 3.83 39.95 14.69
N GLY A 390 2.51 40.07 14.52
CA GLY A 390 1.85 41.38 14.38
C GLY A 390 1.68 42.15 15.70
N LYS A 391 2.15 41.60 16.83
CA LYS A 391 1.87 42.18 18.17
C LYS A 391 2.89 43.23 18.63
N GLU A 392 4.12 43.23 18.09
CA GLU A 392 5.18 44.16 18.49
C GLU A 392 5.97 44.67 17.27
N ASN A 393 5.44 45.69 16.58
CA ASN A 393 6.10 46.38 15.47
C ASN A 393 6.41 45.56 14.19
N GLY A 394 5.83 44.36 14.03
CA GLY A 394 6.02 43.57 12.82
C GLY A 394 7.43 42.99 12.74
N SER A 395 7.74 42.05 13.62
CA SER A 395 9.01 41.34 13.63
C SER A 395 8.82 39.86 13.30
N HIS A 396 9.79 39.28 12.59
CA HIS A 396 9.92 37.83 12.49
C HIS A 396 10.63 37.29 13.73
N SER A 397 9.99 36.35 14.43
CA SER A 397 10.61 35.59 15.52
C SER A 397 11.06 34.22 15.03
N TYR A 398 12.27 33.80 15.39
CA TYR A 398 12.78 32.47 15.09
C TYR A 398 12.22 31.45 16.09
N VAL A 399 11.78 30.30 15.60
CA VAL A 399 11.06 29.31 16.42
C VAL A 399 11.94 28.69 17.53
N ARG A 400 13.27 28.57 17.35
CA ARG A 400 14.16 28.04 18.41
C ARG A 400 14.31 28.96 19.63
N ASP A 401 14.15 30.27 19.47
CA ASP A 401 14.47 31.24 20.54
C ASP A 401 13.39 31.31 21.62
N THR A 402 12.37 30.43 21.54
CA THR A 402 11.32 30.33 22.54
C THR A 402 11.67 29.18 23.50
N PRO A 403 11.85 29.44 24.80
CA PRO A 403 12.42 28.48 25.73
C PRO A 403 11.61 27.20 25.81
N VAL A 404 12.33 26.08 25.69
CA VAL A 404 11.77 24.73 25.51
C VAL A 404 11.33 24.08 26.80
N TRP A 405 11.72 24.56 27.99
CA TRP A 405 11.13 24.31 29.33
C TRP A 405 11.91 25.12 30.39
N CYS A 406 11.22 25.87 31.24
CA CYS A 406 11.81 26.39 32.48
C CYS A 406 11.66 25.32 33.56
N ASN A 407 12.66 24.46 33.74
CA ASN A 407 12.64 23.39 34.76
C ASN A 407 12.68 23.87 36.22
N ASN A 408 12.66 25.18 36.48
CA ASN A 408 12.86 25.73 37.83
C ASN A 408 11.75 26.68 38.31
N GLY A 409 10.62 26.77 37.62
CA GLY A 409 9.50 27.64 38.00
C GLY A 409 8.29 26.86 38.48
N SER A 410 7.53 27.42 39.43
CA SER A 410 6.23 26.86 39.79
C SER A 410 5.34 26.75 38.53
N PRO A 411 4.46 25.74 38.42
CA PRO A 411 3.56 25.61 37.27
C PRO A 411 2.76 26.89 37.02
N GLU A 412 2.39 27.60 38.10
CA GLU A 412 1.56 28.79 38.11
C GLU A 412 2.24 29.99 37.43
N ASP A 413 3.57 30.15 37.55
CA ASP A 413 4.33 31.23 36.89
C ASP A 413 4.53 30.99 35.38
N VAL A 414 4.49 29.72 34.94
CA VAL A 414 4.65 29.33 33.53
C VAL A 414 3.33 29.49 32.74
N TYR A 415 2.19 29.33 33.41
CA TYR A 415 0.87 29.50 32.79
C TYR A 415 0.50 30.97 32.54
N GLU A 416 1.04 31.91 33.32
CA GLU A 416 0.74 33.35 33.16
C GLU A 416 1.55 33.99 32.02
N TRP A 417 2.76 33.48 31.72
CA TRP A 417 3.60 33.96 30.62
C TRP A 417 3.22 33.38 29.23
N LEU A 418 2.62 32.17 29.20
CA LEU A 418 2.30 31.42 27.97
C LEU A 418 0.88 31.63 27.46
N GLY A 419 0.35 32.85 27.51
CA GLY A 419 -0.94 33.21 26.93
C GLY A 419 -1.17 32.60 25.52
N THR A 420 -1.97 31.53 25.47
CA THR A 420 -2.64 30.93 24.30
C THR A 420 -1.84 30.16 23.22
N SER A 421 -0.58 29.75 23.43
CA SER A 421 0.11 28.85 22.46
C SER A 421 1.05 27.83 23.13
N ASN A 422 0.47 26.74 23.62
CA ASN A 422 1.12 25.76 24.50
C ASN A 422 1.99 24.70 23.81
N MET A 423 2.66 25.00 22.69
CA MET A 423 3.68 24.09 22.15
C MET A 423 5.07 24.59 22.49
N ILE A 424 5.99 23.65 22.74
CA ILE A 424 7.41 23.84 22.45
C ILE A 424 7.48 24.25 20.96
N PRO A 425 7.96 25.45 20.61
CA PRO A 425 7.76 25.95 19.24
C PRO A 425 8.42 25.07 18.16
N ALA A 426 9.52 24.38 18.50
CA ALA A 426 10.14 23.34 17.69
C ALA A 426 9.18 22.21 17.26
N ALA A 427 8.38 21.69 18.20
CA ALA A 427 7.41 20.63 17.92
C ALA A 427 6.27 21.12 17.03
N SER A 428 5.81 22.37 17.22
CA SER A 428 4.79 22.97 16.36
C SER A 428 5.26 23.14 14.94
N HIS A 429 6.51 23.59 14.77
CA HIS A 429 7.13 23.82 13.48
C HIS A 429 7.40 22.52 12.73
N LEU A 430 7.92 21.49 13.41
CA LEU A 430 8.08 20.16 12.83
C LEU A 430 6.73 19.55 12.39
N LEU A 431 5.69 19.61 13.23
CA LEU A 431 4.37 19.09 12.86
C LEU A 431 3.71 19.87 11.72
N ASP A 432 3.83 21.19 11.72
CA ASP A 432 3.30 22.04 10.64
C ASP A 432 4.06 21.75 9.32
N LEU A 433 5.38 21.54 9.38
CA LEU A 433 6.20 21.12 8.23
C LEU A 433 5.77 19.74 7.69
N PHE A 434 5.57 18.74 8.56
CA PHE A 434 5.09 17.42 8.14
C PHE A 434 3.68 17.49 7.53
N GLY A 435 2.82 18.37 8.04
CA GLY A 435 1.46 18.59 7.54
C GLY A 435 1.40 19.35 6.21
N VAL A 436 2.39 20.19 5.90
CA VAL A 436 2.45 20.95 4.64
C VAL A 436 3.30 20.25 3.58
N ALA A 437 4.31 19.47 3.97
CA ALA A 437 5.13 18.65 3.08
C ALA A 437 4.36 17.43 2.53
N ASN A 438 3.07 17.57 2.21
CA ASN A 438 2.22 16.49 1.71
C ASN A 438 2.95 15.71 0.59
N SER A 439 3.27 14.46 0.90
CA SER A 439 3.95 13.52 0.02
C SER A 439 5.24 14.02 -0.65
N SER A 440 6.33 14.18 0.09
CA SER A 440 7.61 14.49 -0.54
C SER A 440 8.25 13.27 -1.19
N ARG A 441 8.39 13.30 -2.51
CA ARG A 441 9.15 12.31 -3.31
C ARG A 441 10.59 12.78 -3.60
N SER A 442 10.82 14.10 -3.55
CA SER A 442 12.10 14.72 -3.90
C SER A 442 13.16 14.53 -2.83
N ILE A 443 14.35 14.12 -3.27
CA ILE A 443 15.54 14.03 -2.41
C ILE A 443 15.91 15.38 -1.79
N ALA A 444 15.69 16.50 -2.49
CA ALA A 444 16.00 17.83 -1.97
C ALA A 444 15.12 18.15 -0.75
N SER A 445 13.81 17.92 -0.88
CA SER A 445 12.87 18.08 0.23
C SER A 445 13.18 17.13 1.39
N ILE A 446 13.54 15.88 1.11
CA ILE A 446 13.94 14.89 2.14
C ILE A 446 15.22 15.33 2.85
N SER A 447 16.19 15.85 2.11
CA SER A 447 17.45 16.35 2.67
C SER A 447 17.17 17.56 3.55
N SER A 448 16.34 18.51 3.10
CA SER A 448 15.92 19.64 3.93
C SER A 448 15.20 19.20 5.20
N MET A 449 14.38 18.14 5.15
CA MET A 449 13.77 17.58 6.36
C MET A 449 14.80 16.92 7.28
N ALA A 450 15.82 16.26 6.72
CA ALA A 450 16.90 15.66 7.51
C ALA A 450 17.74 16.74 8.19
N ASP A 451 18.07 17.82 7.49
CA ASP A 451 18.78 18.98 8.03
C ASP A 451 18.00 19.60 9.20
N LEU A 452 16.68 19.78 9.03
CA LEU A 452 15.80 20.27 10.11
C LEU A 452 15.77 19.30 11.31
N LEU A 453 15.72 17.99 11.08
CA LEU A 453 15.75 17.01 12.17
C LEU A 453 17.10 17.01 12.90
N ASN A 454 18.20 17.25 12.19
CA ASN A 454 19.53 17.41 12.79
C ASN A 454 19.61 18.69 13.62
N GLU A 455 18.96 19.78 13.19
CA GLU A 455 18.82 20.98 14.02
C GLU A 455 18.04 20.69 15.31
N TYR A 456 17.00 19.86 15.25
CA TYR A 456 16.23 19.50 16.43
C TYR A 456 16.69 18.19 17.08
N GLU A 457 17.92 17.72 16.87
CA GLU A 457 18.36 16.44 17.43
C GLU A 457 18.30 16.44 18.98
N GLY A 458 17.72 15.39 19.55
CA GLY A 458 17.61 15.19 21.00
C GLY A 458 16.50 15.98 21.68
N VAL A 459 15.72 16.78 20.95
CA VAL A 459 14.57 17.50 21.53
C VAL A 459 13.52 16.49 21.99
N GLU A 460 13.12 16.62 23.25
CA GLU A 460 12.12 15.77 23.87
C GLU A 460 10.73 16.37 23.64
N ILE A 461 9.89 15.67 22.87
CA ILE A 461 8.50 16.08 22.62
C ILE A 461 7.59 15.14 23.43
N PRO A 462 6.92 15.61 24.49
CA PRO A 462 6.07 14.77 25.31
C PRO A 462 4.85 14.31 24.50
N LEU A 463 4.56 13.00 24.49
CA LEU A 463 3.44 12.43 23.73
C LEU A 463 2.19 12.24 24.60
N CYS A 464 2.34 11.45 25.67
CA CYS A 464 1.27 11.13 26.61
C CYS A 464 1.81 10.49 27.90
N MET A 465 0.93 10.29 28.87
CA MET A 465 1.20 9.49 30.07
C MET A 465 0.41 8.18 29.96
N ALA A 466 1.06 7.03 30.05
CA ALA A 466 0.40 5.73 30.03
C ALA A 466 0.33 5.13 31.44
N GLN A 467 -0.82 4.58 31.83
CA GLN A 467 -0.94 3.82 33.06
C GLN A 467 -0.64 2.33 32.80
N ASN A 468 0.45 1.84 33.36
CA ASN A 468 0.82 0.43 33.25
C ASN A 468 0.58 -0.29 34.59
N LYS A 469 -0.15 -1.41 34.55
CA LYS A 469 -0.45 -2.22 35.74
C LYS A 469 0.79 -2.72 36.49
N GLN A 470 1.91 -2.93 35.79
CA GLN A 470 3.16 -3.42 36.36
C GLN A 470 4.12 -2.30 36.78
N PHE A 471 4.08 -1.15 36.11
CA PHE A 471 5.11 -0.11 36.25
C PHE A 471 4.59 1.25 36.74
N GLY A 472 3.29 1.38 36.99
CA GLY A 472 2.67 2.64 37.41
C GLY A 472 2.47 3.62 36.26
N GLN A 473 2.51 4.93 36.55
CA GLN A 473 2.42 5.98 35.53
C GLN A 473 3.75 6.10 34.77
N LEU A 474 3.70 5.84 33.47
CA LEU A 474 4.80 6.00 32.53
C LEU A 474 4.60 7.27 31.72
N GLU A 475 5.66 8.04 31.53
CA GLU A 475 5.71 9.14 30.58
C GLU A 475 6.27 8.63 29.26
N LEU A 476 5.65 9.00 28.14
CA LEU A 476 6.09 8.69 26.79
C LEU A 476 6.50 9.99 26.09
N ALA A 477 7.67 9.98 25.46
CA ALA A 477 8.17 11.10 24.66
C ALA A 477 8.69 10.62 23.31
N TRP A 478 8.53 11.48 22.31
CA TRP A 478 9.25 11.40 21.05
C TRP A 478 10.57 12.13 21.21
N ILE A 479 11.67 11.39 21.05
CA ILE A 479 13.01 11.95 20.96
C ILE A 479 13.32 12.16 19.48
N THR A 480 13.41 13.42 19.06
CA THR A 480 13.68 13.77 17.66
C THR A 480 15.10 13.39 17.28
N GLN A 481 15.23 12.64 16.18
CA GLN A 481 16.52 12.23 15.67
C GLN A 481 16.37 11.86 14.19
N CYS A 482 17.29 12.32 13.36
CA CYS A 482 17.38 11.84 11.99
C CYS A 482 17.96 10.42 11.99
N SER A 483 17.27 9.47 11.37
CA SER A 483 17.77 8.10 11.19
C SER A 483 18.27 7.40 12.47
N PRO A 484 17.46 7.27 13.54
CA PRO A 484 17.87 6.55 14.73
C PRO A 484 18.28 5.09 14.43
N ILE A 485 17.65 4.45 13.44
CA ILE A 485 18.00 3.08 12.99
C ILE A 485 18.72 3.11 11.66
N GLU A 486 19.97 2.64 11.65
CA GLU A 486 20.73 2.40 10.42
C GLU A 486 20.53 0.97 9.94
N ILE A 487 20.10 0.77 8.70
CA ILE A 487 19.95 -0.59 8.15
C ILE A 487 21.26 -1.06 7.53
N THR A 488 21.89 -2.06 8.15
CA THR A 488 23.03 -2.79 7.61
C THR A 488 22.55 -3.89 6.66
N GLN A 489 23.00 -3.84 5.41
CA GLN A 489 22.68 -4.86 4.40
C GLN A 489 23.67 -6.03 4.45
N ASP A 490 23.15 -7.25 4.63
CA ASP A 490 23.92 -8.51 4.70
C ASP A 490 23.94 -9.29 3.36
N LYS A 491 23.52 -8.67 2.24
CA LYS A 491 23.43 -9.34 0.93
C LYS A 491 24.30 -8.65 -0.12
N GLU A 492 24.77 -9.46 -1.09
CA GLU A 492 25.49 -9.08 -2.31
C GLU A 492 24.68 -8.09 -3.16
N ILE A 493 24.68 -6.85 -2.71
CA ILE A 493 24.19 -5.70 -3.47
C ILE A 493 25.42 -5.11 -4.16
N LEU A 494 25.28 -4.75 -5.44
CA LEU A 494 26.37 -4.15 -6.23
C LEU A 494 26.96 -2.96 -5.46
N ALA A 495 28.28 -2.76 -5.55
CA ALA A 495 28.97 -1.75 -4.72
C ALA A 495 28.34 -0.35 -4.80
N GLU A 496 27.80 0.02 -5.97
CA GLU A 496 27.09 1.30 -6.20
C GLU A 496 25.73 1.36 -5.47
N GLU A 497 24.94 0.29 -5.50
CA GLU A 497 23.66 0.20 -4.79
C GLU A 497 23.88 0.16 -3.28
N LYS A 498 24.97 -0.44 -2.81
CA LYS A 498 25.36 -0.46 -1.40
C LYS A 498 25.73 0.94 -0.90
N TYR A 499 26.46 1.71 -1.71
CA TYR A 499 26.80 3.11 -1.39
C TYR A 499 25.54 3.98 -1.33
N ARG A 500 24.65 3.88 -2.34
CA ARG A 500 23.37 4.61 -2.35
C ARG A 500 22.47 4.21 -1.19
N ALA A 501 22.31 2.92 -0.92
CA ALA A 501 21.51 2.45 0.21
C ALA A 501 22.04 2.97 1.55
N ARG A 502 23.37 3.10 1.69
CA ARG A 502 23.98 3.70 2.89
C ARG A 502 23.63 5.19 3.03
N GLN A 503 23.70 5.96 1.94
CA GLN A 503 23.28 7.37 1.92
C GLN A 503 21.79 7.55 2.19
N LEU A 504 20.94 6.67 1.65
CA LEU A 504 19.49 6.71 1.88
C LEU A 504 19.14 6.25 3.30
N SER A 505 19.87 5.28 3.84
CA SER A 505 19.72 4.88 5.24
C SER A 505 20.10 6.01 6.19
N SER A 506 21.14 6.80 5.90
CA SER A 506 21.49 7.98 6.72
C SER A 506 20.45 9.11 6.66
N LEU A 507 19.62 9.15 5.61
CA LEU A 507 18.45 10.03 5.53
C LEU A 507 17.22 9.44 6.24
N GLY A 508 17.37 8.30 6.91
CA GLY A 508 16.32 7.65 7.68
C GLY A 508 15.26 6.97 6.81
N LEU A 509 15.53 6.65 5.55
CA LEU A 509 14.51 6.12 4.64
C LEU A 509 14.27 4.62 4.86
N LEU A 510 13.03 4.26 5.18
CA LEU A 510 12.57 2.90 5.48
C LEU A 510 11.38 2.52 4.61
N ARG A 511 11.41 1.30 4.09
CA ARG A 511 10.24 0.69 3.43
C ARG A 511 9.76 -0.48 4.27
N VAL A 512 8.46 -0.49 4.53
CA VAL A 512 7.77 -1.50 5.33
C VAL A 512 6.80 -2.27 4.44
N ARG A 513 6.93 -3.59 4.44
CA ARG A 513 6.11 -4.50 3.62
C ARG A 513 5.46 -5.55 4.50
N GLN A 514 4.21 -5.86 4.21
CA GLN A 514 3.48 -6.91 4.90
C GLN A 514 4.12 -8.28 4.63
N ASP A 515 4.17 -9.14 5.64
CA ASP A 515 4.54 -10.55 5.45
C ASP A 515 3.42 -11.33 4.77
N CYS A 516 3.77 -12.10 3.74
CA CYS A 516 2.88 -13.01 3.04
C CYS A 516 3.47 -14.44 3.13
N ASN A 517 3.29 -15.08 4.28
CA ASN A 517 3.78 -16.43 4.59
C ASN A 517 5.32 -16.56 4.51
N GLY A 518 6.04 -15.67 5.19
CA GLY A 518 7.51 -15.70 5.24
C GLY A 518 8.20 -15.09 4.02
N VAL A 519 7.46 -14.44 3.14
CA VAL A 519 7.99 -13.70 1.99
C VAL A 519 7.39 -12.28 2.01
N PRO A 520 8.19 -11.22 1.78
CA PRO A 520 7.63 -9.89 1.70
C PRO A 520 6.65 -9.77 0.55
N ARG A 521 5.55 -9.06 0.78
CA ARG A 521 4.64 -8.65 -0.29
C ARG A 521 5.43 -7.95 -1.40
N LYS A 522 5.26 -8.41 -2.65
CA LYS A 522 5.95 -7.83 -3.81
C LYS A 522 5.19 -6.62 -4.33
N VAL A 523 3.88 -6.77 -4.45
CA VAL A 523 2.97 -5.74 -4.99
C VAL A 523 1.82 -5.57 -4.00
N GLY A 524 1.61 -4.32 -3.58
CA GLY A 524 0.61 -4.00 -2.55
C GLY A 524 0.87 -2.67 -1.86
N PRO A 525 0.11 -2.38 -0.79
CA PRO A 525 0.35 -1.20 0.03
C PRO A 525 1.64 -1.37 0.83
N HIS A 526 2.73 -0.82 0.28
CA HIS A 526 3.98 -0.62 1.02
C HIS A 526 3.91 0.74 1.72
N VAL A 527 4.53 0.82 2.90
CA VAL A 527 4.66 2.10 3.62
C VAL A 527 6.10 2.59 3.44
N HIS A 528 6.23 3.79 2.87
CA HIS A 528 7.51 4.45 2.64
C HIS A 528 7.67 5.55 3.68
N LEU A 529 8.58 5.34 4.62
CA LEU A 529 8.76 6.17 5.80
C LEU A 529 10.10 6.89 5.74
N MET A 530 10.13 8.12 6.25
CA MET A 530 11.36 8.76 6.73
C MET A 530 11.36 8.69 8.26
N GLN A 531 12.41 8.18 8.88
CA GLN A 531 12.53 8.16 10.33
C GLN A 531 12.77 9.57 10.86
N VAL A 532 11.94 9.99 11.82
CA VAL A 532 11.97 11.33 12.41
C VAL A 532 12.30 11.31 13.91
N GLY A 533 12.53 10.12 14.47
CA GLY A 533 12.96 9.91 15.84
C GLY A 533 12.47 8.59 16.41
N TYR A 534 12.59 8.42 17.72
CA TYR A 534 12.14 7.20 18.41
C TYR A 534 11.31 7.54 19.64
N VAL A 535 10.55 6.53 20.10
CA VAL A 535 9.73 6.67 21.30
C VAL A 535 10.49 6.16 22.51
N ALA A 536 10.63 7.01 23.52
CA ALA A 536 11.20 6.66 24.81
C ALA A 536 10.12 6.71 25.90
N MET A 537 10.34 5.94 26.96
CA MET A 537 9.52 5.93 28.16
C MET A 537 10.37 6.08 29.42
N ARG A 538 9.81 6.72 30.45
CA ARG A 538 10.38 6.75 31.81
C ARG A 538 9.26 6.67 32.84
N ARG A 539 9.53 6.27 34.08
CA ARG A 539 8.50 6.40 35.13
C ARG A 539 8.39 7.85 35.56
N LYS A 540 7.15 8.26 35.86
CA LYS A 540 6.90 9.57 36.42
C LYS A 540 7.48 9.68 37.82
N SER A 541 8.33 10.67 38.05
CA SER A 541 8.83 10.98 39.39
C SER A 541 7.68 11.50 40.25
N THR A 542 7.42 10.83 41.38
CA THR A 542 6.43 11.29 42.35
C THR A 542 7.03 12.43 43.17
N LEU A 543 6.47 13.64 43.03
CA LEU A 543 6.74 14.72 43.97
C LEU A 543 6.33 14.28 45.38
N ALA A 544 7.28 14.25 46.31
CA ALA A 544 6.97 14.08 47.71
C ALA A 544 6.09 15.26 48.19
N LYS A 545 5.20 15.00 49.16
CA LYS A 545 4.34 16.02 49.79
C LYS A 545 5.11 17.20 50.43
N SER A 546 6.44 17.17 50.44
CA SER A 546 7.33 18.24 50.92
C SER A 546 7.86 19.17 49.83
N GLY A 547 7.45 19.02 48.56
CA GLY A 547 7.84 19.94 47.48
C GLY A 547 9.30 19.83 47.01
N LEU A 548 10.11 18.94 47.61
CA LEU A 548 11.43 18.59 47.08
C LEU A 548 11.36 17.30 46.25
N PRO A 549 11.95 17.27 45.04
CA PRO A 549 12.12 16.03 44.28
C PRO A 549 13.05 15.09 45.04
N THR A 550 12.52 13.95 45.51
CA THR A 550 13.27 12.96 46.32
C THR A 550 14.16 12.02 45.50
N ALA A 551 14.10 12.05 44.17
CA ALA A 551 14.95 11.25 43.29
C ALA A 551 15.21 11.99 41.97
N GLU A 552 16.40 11.84 41.41
CA GLU A 552 16.70 12.26 40.03
C GLU A 552 15.68 11.61 39.08
N PRO A 553 15.20 12.35 38.05
CA PRO A 553 14.27 11.79 37.09
C PRO A 553 14.88 10.55 36.42
N GLU A 554 14.11 9.45 36.35
CA GLU A 554 14.56 8.23 35.68
C GLU A 554 14.97 8.54 34.23
N GLN A 555 16.08 7.94 33.80
CA GLN A 555 16.59 8.10 32.44
C GLN A 555 15.59 7.54 31.41
N TRP A 556 15.44 8.24 30.28
CA TRP A 556 14.63 7.78 29.15
C TRP A 556 15.10 6.41 28.65
N THR A 557 14.17 5.44 28.62
CA THR A 557 14.41 4.10 28.08
C THR A 557 13.72 3.95 26.72
N PRO A 558 14.42 3.53 25.66
CA PRO A 558 13.80 3.37 24.35
C PRO A 558 12.77 2.24 24.38
N THR A 559 11.58 2.50 23.86
CA THR A 559 10.50 1.51 23.86
C THR A 559 10.72 0.41 22.82
N GLY A 560 11.49 0.68 21.77
CA GLY A 560 11.61 -0.19 20.59
C GLY A 560 10.80 0.26 19.38
N HIS A 561 10.10 1.39 19.49
CA HIS A 561 9.38 2.03 18.39
C HIS A 561 10.17 3.19 17.79
N VAL A 562 10.07 3.31 16.48
CA VAL A 562 10.52 4.45 15.69
C VAL A 562 9.29 5.23 15.23
N ILE A 563 9.40 6.55 15.22
CA ILE A 563 8.40 7.42 14.60
C ILE A 563 8.86 7.66 13.16
N GLY A 564 8.02 7.24 12.22
CA GLY A 564 8.21 7.45 10.81
C GLY A 564 7.22 8.47 10.27
N TRP A 565 7.65 9.30 9.34
CA TRP A 565 6.79 10.11 8.51
C TRP A 565 6.46 9.37 7.22
N ASP A 566 5.20 9.00 7.03
CA ASP A 566 4.67 8.41 5.81
C ASP A 566 4.73 9.41 4.67
N ARG A 567 5.71 9.20 3.80
CA ARG A 567 5.98 10.03 2.62
C ARG A 567 4.90 9.93 1.56
N ARG A 568 3.95 9.00 1.66
CA ARG A 568 2.81 8.93 0.74
C ARG A 568 1.64 9.74 1.27
N ASN A 569 1.29 9.55 2.54
CA ASN A 569 0.07 10.12 3.10
C ASN A 569 0.30 11.41 3.89
N GLY A 570 1.56 11.79 4.15
CA GLY A 570 1.91 12.98 4.93
C GLY A 570 1.60 12.83 6.42
N LYS A 571 1.64 11.60 6.95
CA LYS A 571 1.18 11.28 8.31
C LYS A 571 2.29 10.69 9.15
N LEU A 572 2.22 10.88 10.46
CA LEU A 572 3.13 10.23 11.40
C LEU A 572 2.64 8.82 11.72
N VAL A 573 3.59 7.90 11.82
CA VAL A 573 3.39 6.47 12.01
C VAL A 573 4.32 5.97 13.11
N PHE A 574 3.76 5.21 14.05
CA PHE A 574 4.51 4.45 15.04
C PHE A 574 4.84 3.09 14.44
N LEU A 575 6.13 2.76 14.31
CA LEU A 575 6.60 1.48 13.79
C LEU A 575 7.41 0.74 14.86
N TRP A 576 7.01 -0.49 15.19
CA TRP A 576 7.81 -1.36 16.04
C TRP A 576 8.98 -1.96 15.26
N VAL A 577 10.20 -1.72 15.74
CA VAL A 577 11.44 -2.31 15.19
C VAL A 577 12.23 -3.11 16.21
N GLY A 578 11.81 -3.08 17.49
CA GLY A 578 12.43 -3.83 18.59
C GLY A 578 13.61 -3.14 19.28
N LYS A 579 13.99 -1.94 18.84
CA LYS A 579 15.04 -1.11 19.44
C LYS A 579 14.84 0.36 19.09
N GLY A 580 15.35 1.27 19.92
CA GLY A 580 15.20 2.72 19.70
C GLY A 580 16.20 3.29 18.70
N TYR A 581 17.46 2.83 18.74
CA TYR A 581 18.55 3.37 17.92
C TYR A 581 19.60 2.29 17.55
N GLY A 582 20.50 2.62 16.61
CA GLY A 582 21.65 1.80 16.19
C GLY A 582 21.42 0.92 14.95
N ALA A 583 22.39 0.04 14.64
CA ALA A 583 22.41 -0.77 13.41
C ALA A 583 21.44 -1.97 13.42
N MET A 584 20.60 -2.13 12.39
CA MET A 584 19.61 -3.21 12.20
C MET A 584 19.87 -3.96 10.91
N LYS A 585 19.67 -5.27 10.89
CA LYS A 585 19.66 -6.03 9.62
C LYS A 585 18.32 -5.88 8.92
N ALA A 586 18.33 -5.68 7.61
CA ALA A 586 17.10 -5.72 6.81
C ALA A 586 16.47 -7.12 6.87
N GLY A 587 15.14 -7.21 7.04
CA GLY A 587 14.46 -8.49 7.14
C GLY A 587 13.10 -8.45 7.82
N LEU A 588 12.59 -9.65 8.12
CA LEU A 588 11.34 -9.85 8.84
C LEU A 588 11.49 -9.46 10.31
N VAL A 589 10.70 -8.49 10.75
CA VAL A 589 10.50 -8.11 12.14
C VAL A 589 9.18 -8.70 12.61
N GLN A 590 9.25 -9.51 13.66
CA GLN A 590 8.08 -10.02 14.34
C GLN A 590 7.83 -9.16 15.57
N PRO A 591 6.74 -8.39 15.58
CA PRO A 591 6.47 -7.53 16.70
C PRO A 591 6.23 -8.35 17.98
N LYS A 592 6.71 -7.83 19.11
CA LYS A 592 6.39 -8.39 20.44
C LYS A 592 5.24 -7.60 21.03
N VAL A 593 4.42 -8.25 21.84
CA VAL A 593 3.28 -7.58 22.49
C VAL A 593 3.84 -6.51 23.44
N SER A 594 3.70 -5.24 23.04
CA SER A 594 3.91 -4.11 23.92
C SER A 594 2.62 -3.85 24.70
N SER A 595 2.73 -3.55 25.99
CA SER A 595 1.57 -3.32 26.85
C SER A 595 0.99 -1.89 26.76
N CYS A 596 1.71 -0.95 26.13
CA CYS A 596 1.34 0.48 26.13
C CYS A 596 1.40 1.17 24.76
N LEU A 597 1.77 0.47 23.68
CA LEU A 597 1.91 1.05 22.34
C LEU A 597 1.49 0.02 21.29
N PRO A 598 1.12 0.43 20.07
CA PRO A 598 0.65 -0.46 19.01
C PRO A 598 1.63 -1.59 18.74
N HIS A 599 1.09 -2.77 18.41
CA HIS A 599 1.92 -3.97 18.31
C HIS A 599 2.93 -3.89 17.15
N ALA A 600 2.49 -3.45 15.97
CA ALA A 600 3.26 -3.53 14.73
C ALA A 600 3.50 -2.18 14.07
N CYS A 601 2.42 -1.55 13.58
CA CYS A 601 2.47 -0.28 12.87
C CYS A 601 1.13 0.43 13.03
N ALA A 602 1.13 1.68 13.47
CA ALA A 602 -0.09 2.47 13.59
C ALA A 602 0.09 3.90 13.12
N GLU A 603 -0.92 4.40 12.42
CA GLU A 603 -0.99 5.77 11.94
C GLU A 603 -1.60 6.67 13.02
N VAL A 604 -1.09 7.89 13.14
CA VAL A 604 -1.72 8.95 13.93
C VAL A 604 -2.88 9.53 13.12
N ARG A 605 -4.13 9.22 13.50
CA ARG A 605 -5.33 9.64 12.74
C ARG A 605 -5.44 11.14 12.53
N ASN A 606 -5.01 11.92 13.53
CA ASN A 606 -5.15 13.36 13.48
C ASN A 606 -3.94 14.03 14.15
N LEU A 607 -3.09 14.66 13.33
CA LEU A 607 -1.97 15.46 13.81
C LEU A 607 -2.43 16.62 14.71
N VAL A 608 -3.65 17.12 14.53
CA VAL A 608 -4.27 18.13 15.41
C VAL A 608 -4.61 17.55 16.77
N GLU A 609 -5.03 16.28 16.85
CA GLU A 609 -5.26 15.62 18.15
C GLU A 609 -3.95 15.34 18.87
N LEU A 610 -2.92 14.91 18.15
CA LEU A 610 -1.57 14.79 18.70
C LEU A 610 -1.07 16.15 19.21
N LYS A 611 -1.23 17.21 18.40
CA LYS A 611 -0.91 18.60 18.77
C LYS A 611 -1.68 19.03 20.02
N ASN A 612 -2.99 18.77 20.09
CA ASN A 612 -3.81 19.09 21.26
C ASN A 612 -3.41 18.28 22.52
N SER A 613 -2.95 17.03 22.34
CA SER A 613 -2.40 16.19 23.40
C SER A 613 -1.10 16.80 23.95
N ILE A 614 -0.20 17.22 23.05
CA ILE A 614 1.06 17.90 23.39
C ILE A 614 0.78 19.25 24.08
N GLU A 615 -0.23 20.00 23.63
CA GLU A 615 -0.60 21.33 24.15
C GLU A 615 -1.28 21.32 25.53
N GLY A 616 -1.47 20.13 26.13
CA GLY A 616 -2.05 20.00 27.48
C GLY A 616 -3.52 20.40 27.58
N LYS A 617 -4.20 20.70 26.46
CA LYS A 617 -5.61 21.13 26.41
C LYS A 617 -6.61 20.02 26.79
N ARG A 618 -6.13 18.80 27.02
CA ARG A 618 -6.87 17.66 27.63
C ARG A 618 -6.10 17.14 28.85
N SER A 619 -6.20 17.83 29.98
CA SER A 619 -5.69 17.32 31.25
C SER A 619 -6.72 16.41 31.92
N LEU A 620 -6.45 15.10 31.98
CA LEU A 620 -6.75 14.17 33.10
C LEU A 620 -6.50 12.74 32.61
N GLU A 621 -5.50 12.07 33.20
CA GLU A 621 -5.21 10.63 33.11
C GLU A 621 -5.56 9.96 31.77
N THR A 622 -4.84 10.33 30.71
CA THR A 622 -5.13 9.88 29.34
C THR A 622 -4.54 8.51 29.05
N ASP A 623 -5.40 7.50 28.96
CA ASP A 623 -5.07 6.21 28.35
C ASP A 623 -4.46 6.41 26.94
N VAL A 624 -3.57 5.50 26.50
CA VAL A 624 -2.85 5.55 25.20
C VAL A 624 -3.81 5.75 24.02
N SER A 625 -5.05 5.30 24.20
CA SER A 625 -6.23 5.56 23.38
C SER A 625 -6.41 7.03 22.93
N ALA A 626 -5.90 8.01 23.70
CA ALA A 626 -5.98 9.43 23.37
C ALA A 626 -5.12 9.87 22.17
N LEU A 627 -4.10 9.09 21.80
CA LEU A 627 -3.26 9.37 20.62
C LEU A 627 -4.00 9.10 19.28
N GLY A 628 -5.22 8.56 19.32
CA GLY A 628 -6.02 8.33 18.11
C GLY A 628 -5.33 7.38 17.12
N LEU A 629 -4.59 6.38 17.61
CA LEU A 629 -3.81 5.47 16.78
C LEU A 629 -4.73 4.48 16.05
N ASP A 630 -4.51 4.30 14.74
CA ASP A 630 -5.15 3.24 13.96
C ASP A 630 -4.11 2.27 13.42
N GLU A 631 -4.22 0.99 13.79
CA GLU A 631 -3.28 -0.02 13.31
C GLU A 631 -3.45 -0.22 11.79
N MET A 632 -2.36 -0.01 11.05
CA MET A 632 -2.33 -0.19 9.59
C MET A 632 -2.27 -1.68 9.21
N PHE A 633 -1.63 -2.50 10.05
CA PHE A 633 -1.37 -3.91 9.81
C PHE A 633 -1.98 -4.81 10.89
N LYS A 634 -3.28 -4.65 11.12
CA LYS A 634 -4.05 -5.47 12.08
C LYS A 634 -3.87 -6.95 11.78
N ASN A 635 -3.63 -7.76 12.81
CA ASN A 635 -3.49 -9.22 12.73
C ASN A 635 -2.34 -9.73 11.82
N THR A 636 -1.28 -8.93 11.62
CA THR A 636 -0.10 -9.39 10.87
C THR A 636 0.85 -10.21 11.75
N THR A 637 1.39 -11.29 11.18
CA THR A 637 2.38 -12.16 11.82
C THR A 637 3.80 -11.58 11.79
N GLY A 638 4.03 -10.54 10.98
CA GLY A 638 5.29 -9.81 10.91
C GLY A 638 5.31 -8.76 9.79
N LEU A 639 6.33 -7.91 9.84
CA LEU A 639 6.59 -6.84 8.87
C LEU A 639 8.01 -6.99 8.34
N TRP A 640 8.17 -6.89 7.03
CA TRP A 640 9.49 -6.81 6.40
C TRP A 640 9.94 -5.36 6.35
N ILE A 641 11.10 -5.07 6.91
CA ILE A 641 11.70 -3.73 6.92
C ILE A 641 12.98 -3.76 6.11
N ASP A 642 13.07 -2.88 5.12
CA ASP A 642 14.26 -2.62 4.33
C ASP A 642 14.50 -1.13 4.09
N VAL A 643 15.63 -0.78 3.47
CA VAL A 643 15.91 0.60 3.07
C VAL A 643 14.97 0.99 1.94
N ASP A 644 14.25 2.10 2.09
CA ASP A 644 13.44 2.65 1.00
C ASP A 644 14.36 3.23 -0.07
N PRO A 645 14.36 2.67 -1.29
CA PRO A 645 15.24 3.16 -2.31
C PRO A 645 14.64 4.43 -2.92
N CYS A 646 15.02 5.60 -2.38
CA CYS A 646 14.64 6.88 -2.97
C CYS A 646 15.50 7.15 -4.21
N PHE A 647 14.88 7.08 -5.39
CA PHE A 647 15.58 7.06 -6.68
C PHE A 647 15.59 8.39 -7.45
N ASP A 648 15.12 9.50 -6.87
CA ASP A 648 15.27 10.86 -7.46
C ASP A 648 16.75 11.32 -7.57
N LEU A 649 17.72 10.42 -7.37
CA LEU A 649 19.16 10.62 -7.61
C LEU A 649 19.56 10.48 -9.09
N GLN A 650 18.63 10.31 -10.03
CA GLN A 650 18.93 10.10 -11.46
C GLN A 650 18.49 11.22 -12.41
N THR A 651 18.03 12.37 -11.92
CA THR A 651 17.82 13.56 -12.77
C THR A 651 18.90 14.59 -12.56
#